data_AF-A0A7J7T532-F1
#
_entry.id   AF-A0A7J7T532-F1
#
_cell.length_a   1.000
_cell.length_b   1.000
_cell.length_c   1.000
_cell.angle_alpha   90.00
_cell.angle_beta   90.00
_cell.angle_gamma   90.00
#
_symmetry.space_group_name_H-M   'P 1'
#
loop_
_entity.id
_entity.type
_entity.pdbx_description
1 polymer ?
#
loop_
_entity_poly.entity_id
_entity_poly.type
_entity_poly.pdbx_seq_one_letter_code
_entity_poly.pdbx_strand_id
1 'polypeptide(L)'
;MGSADSKLNFRKAVIQLTTKTQPVEATDDAFWDQFWADTATSVQDVFALVPAAEIRAVREESPSNLATLCYKAVEKLVQGAESGCHSEKEKQIVLNCSRLLTRVLPYIFEDPDWRGFFWSTVPGAGRGEGEDDDENARPLAESLLLAIADLLFCPDFTVQSHRRSTVDLAEDMHSLDSCEYIWEAGVGFAHSPQPNYVHDMNRTELLKLLLTCFSEAMYLPPAPDSGSTNPWVQFFCSTENRHALPLFTSLLNTVCAYDPVGYGIPYNHLLFSDYREPLVEEAAQVLIVTLDHDSASSASPTVDGTTTGTAMDDVDQPPGPENLFVNYLSRIHREEDFQFILKGIARLLSNPLLQTYLPNSTKKIQFHQELLVLFWKLCDFNKKFLFFVLKSSDVLDILVPILYFLNDARADQSRVGLMHIGVFILLLLSGERNFGVRLNKPYSVRVPMDIPVFTGTHADLLIVVFHKIITSGHQRLQPLFDCLLTIVVNVSPYLKSLSMVAANKLLHLLEAFSTTWFLFSAAQNHHLVFFLLEVFNNIIQYQFDGNSNLVYAIIRKRSVFHQLANLPTDPPAIHKALQRRRKAPEPLSRTSSQEGASMEGSRPAAPAEPGTLKTSLVATPGIDKLTEKSQVSEDGTLRSLEPAPPQSSADGSPAEEEPSQTWREQRRLSSASASGQWSPTSEWVLSWKAKLPLQTIMRLLQVLVPQVEKICIDKGLTDESEILRFLQHGTLVGLLPVPHPILIRKYQANAGTAMWFRTYMWGVIYLRNVDPPVWYDTDVKLFEIQRV
;
A
#
# COMPACT_ATOMS: atom_id res chain seq x y z
N MET A 1 2.44 -35.91 33.93
CA MET A 1 3.38 -36.87 33.29
C MET A 1 3.07 -37.13 31.81
N GLY A 2 1.84 -36.94 31.29
CA GLY A 2 1.50 -37.31 29.89
C GLY A 2 1.95 -36.38 28.74
N SER A 3 2.36 -35.13 28.98
CA SER A 3 2.72 -34.19 27.89
C SER A 3 4.08 -34.47 27.25
N ALA A 4 5.04 -35.04 27.99
CA ALA A 4 6.36 -35.38 27.44
C ALA A 4 6.28 -36.64 26.55
N ASP A 5 5.49 -37.63 26.97
CA ASP A 5 5.31 -38.88 26.22
C ASP A 5 4.52 -38.64 24.92
N SER A 6 3.52 -37.76 24.92
CA SER A 6 2.78 -37.42 23.70
C SER A 6 3.65 -36.69 22.66
N LYS A 7 4.47 -35.71 23.08
CA LYS A 7 5.45 -35.05 22.19
C LYS A 7 6.48 -36.03 21.61
N LEU A 8 6.92 -37.00 22.41
CA LEU A 8 7.84 -38.04 21.95
C LEU A 8 7.18 -38.96 20.90
N ASN A 9 5.92 -39.36 21.11
CA ASN A 9 5.18 -40.18 20.16
C ASN A 9 4.94 -39.43 18.84
N PHE A 10 4.50 -38.17 18.91
CA PHE A 10 4.37 -37.30 17.73
C PHE A 10 5.69 -37.20 16.95
N ARG A 11 6.81 -36.96 17.65
CA ARG A 11 8.14 -36.91 17.01
C ARG A 11 8.52 -38.22 16.33
N LYS A 12 8.25 -39.36 16.96
CA LYS A 12 8.49 -40.68 16.37
C LYS A 12 7.63 -40.89 15.13
N ALA A 13 6.37 -40.48 15.14
CA ALA A 13 5.48 -40.57 13.98
C ALA A 13 6.03 -39.76 12.79
N VAL A 14 6.53 -38.54 13.03
CA VAL A 14 7.18 -37.71 11.99
C VAL A 14 8.38 -38.44 11.35
N ILE A 15 9.26 -39.04 12.17
CA ILE A 15 10.42 -39.81 11.67
C ILE A 15 9.98 -41.06 10.89
N GLN A 16 8.88 -41.69 11.29
CA GLN A 16 8.34 -42.86 10.60
C GLN A 16 7.80 -42.54 9.20
N LEU A 17 7.43 -41.29 8.91
CA LEU A 17 6.97 -40.88 7.57
C LEU A 17 8.06 -41.00 6.49
N THR A 18 9.33 -40.87 6.86
CA THR A 18 10.50 -40.97 5.95
C THR A 18 11.20 -42.32 6.04
N THR A 19 11.25 -42.92 7.23
CA THR A 19 12.09 -44.11 7.46
C THR A 19 11.45 -45.43 7.04
N LYS A 20 10.12 -45.50 6.89
CA LYS A 20 9.44 -46.72 6.43
C LYS A 20 9.64 -46.90 4.93
N THR A 21 10.21 -48.05 4.54
CA THR A 21 10.45 -48.41 3.12
C THR A 21 9.18 -48.64 2.31
N GLN A 22 8.02 -48.79 2.97
CA GLN A 22 6.71 -48.88 2.34
C GLN A 22 5.82 -47.73 2.82
N PRO A 23 4.95 -47.18 1.96
CA PRO A 23 3.96 -46.20 2.36
C PRO A 23 3.12 -46.69 3.52
N VAL A 24 2.82 -45.81 4.48
CA VAL A 24 1.89 -46.15 5.56
C VAL A 24 0.48 -46.22 4.97
N GLU A 25 -0.25 -47.29 5.28
CA GLU A 25 -1.61 -47.45 4.78
C GLU A 25 -2.51 -46.32 5.28
N ALA A 26 -3.32 -45.75 4.38
CA ALA A 26 -4.26 -44.68 4.73
C ALA A 26 -5.32 -45.11 5.75
N THR A 27 -5.53 -46.43 5.93
CA THR A 27 -6.45 -47.04 6.89
C THR A 27 -5.84 -47.30 8.27
N ASP A 28 -4.54 -47.05 8.46
CA ASP A 28 -3.88 -47.19 9.77
C ASP A 28 -4.19 -45.98 10.67
N ASP A 29 -5.45 -45.86 11.10
CA ASP A 29 -5.91 -44.72 11.90
C ASP A 29 -5.12 -44.58 13.22
N ALA A 30 -4.64 -45.69 13.80
CA ALA A 30 -3.81 -45.66 15.01
C ALA A 30 -2.45 -44.98 14.78
N PHE A 31 -1.89 -45.06 13.57
CA PHE A 31 -0.71 -44.30 13.20
C PHE A 31 -1.05 -42.82 12.99
N TRP A 32 -2.07 -42.52 12.18
CA TRP A 32 -2.41 -41.15 11.79
C TRP A 32 -2.94 -40.31 12.97
N ASP A 33 -3.67 -40.91 13.90
CA ASP A 33 -4.20 -40.23 15.09
C ASP A 33 -3.11 -39.68 16.02
N GLN A 34 -1.86 -40.17 15.92
CA GLN A 34 -0.72 -39.62 16.67
C GLN A 34 -0.39 -38.17 16.29
N PHE A 35 -0.85 -37.70 15.13
CA PHE A 35 -0.61 -36.32 14.69
C PHE A 35 -1.63 -35.30 15.24
N TRP A 36 -2.82 -35.74 15.67
CA TRP A 36 -3.89 -34.81 16.08
C TRP A 36 -4.72 -35.22 17.31
N ALA A 37 -4.87 -36.51 17.62
CA ALA A 37 -5.80 -36.98 18.66
C ALA A 37 -5.18 -37.02 20.07
N ASP A 38 -3.90 -37.37 20.19
CA ASP A 38 -3.23 -37.64 21.48
C ASP A 38 -2.28 -36.52 21.94
N THR A 39 -2.18 -35.45 21.15
CA THR A 39 -1.12 -34.43 21.29
C THR A 39 -1.74 -33.06 21.49
N ALA A 40 -1.77 -32.55 22.71
CA ALA A 40 -2.00 -31.13 22.95
C ALA A 40 -0.71 -30.35 22.63
N THR A 41 -0.40 -30.19 21.34
CA THR A 41 0.79 -29.48 20.85
C THR A 41 0.46 -28.04 20.54
N SER A 42 1.13 -27.09 21.19
CA SER A 42 1.09 -25.69 20.78
C SER A 42 1.62 -25.54 19.34
N VAL A 43 1.31 -24.43 18.67
CA VAL A 43 1.87 -24.16 17.34
C VAL A 43 3.40 -24.13 17.37
N GLN A 44 4.01 -23.62 18.44
CA GLN A 44 5.46 -23.65 18.64
C GLN A 44 5.99 -25.09 18.75
N ASP A 45 5.27 -25.98 19.41
CA ASP A 45 5.64 -27.40 19.48
C ASP A 45 5.62 -28.05 18.10
N VAL A 46 4.60 -27.78 17.27
CA VAL A 46 4.53 -28.34 15.91
C VAL A 46 5.73 -27.87 15.06
N PHE A 47 6.07 -26.58 15.11
CA PHE A 47 7.21 -26.03 14.37
C PHE A 47 8.56 -26.58 14.87
N ALA A 48 8.69 -26.88 16.16
CA ALA A 48 9.88 -27.49 16.73
C ALA A 48 10.00 -29.00 16.43
N LEU A 49 8.88 -29.73 16.43
CA LEU A 49 8.84 -31.18 16.25
C LEU A 49 8.76 -31.64 14.79
N VAL A 50 8.44 -30.73 13.86
CA VAL A 50 8.42 -30.96 12.41
C VAL A 50 9.43 -30.03 11.69
N PRO A 51 10.74 -30.35 11.73
CA PRO A 51 11.78 -29.54 11.10
C PRO A 51 11.67 -29.47 9.58
N ALA A 52 12.17 -28.37 8.99
CA ALA A 52 12.10 -28.13 7.55
C ALA A 52 12.75 -29.24 6.71
N ALA A 53 13.91 -29.72 7.15
CA ALA A 53 14.65 -30.79 6.47
C ALA A 53 13.85 -32.08 6.38
N GLU A 54 13.03 -32.39 7.39
CA GLU A 54 12.22 -33.61 7.39
C GLU A 54 11.02 -33.48 6.47
N ILE A 55 10.37 -32.31 6.41
CA ILE A 55 9.26 -32.09 5.48
C ILE A 55 9.75 -32.26 4.04
N ARG A 56 10.93 -31.71 3.70
CA ARG A 56 11.55 -31.90 2.38
C ARG A 56 11.94 -33.36 2.13
N ALA A 57 12.50 -34.05 3.12
CA ALA A 57 12.81 -35.47 3.01
C ALA A 57 11.54 -36.31 2.80
N VAL A 58 10.43 -36.06 3.50
CA VAL A 58 9.17 -36.78 3.25
C VAL A 58 8.64 -36.44 1.85
N ARG A 59 8.70 -35.18 1.41
CA ARG A 59 8.29 -34.75 0.06
C ARG A 59 9.06 -35.50 -1.04
N GLU A 60 10.37 -35.63 -0.87
CA GLU A 60 11.28 -36.17 -1.89
C GLU A 60 11.41 -37.70 -1.83
N GLU A 61 11.52 -38.28 -0.63
CA GLU A 61 11.78 -39.71 -0.43
C GLU A 61 10.50 -40.53 -0.20
N SER A 62 9.40 -39.90 0.25
CA SER A 62 8.14 -40.58 0.59
C SER A 62 6.89 -39.74 0.24
N PRO A 63 6.75 -39.28 -1.03
CA PRO A 63 5.67 -38.36 -1.43
C PRO A 63 4.26 -38.88 -1.16
N SER A 64 4.05 -40.20 -1.23
CA SER A 64 2.76 -40.83 -0.89
C SER A 64 2.38 -40.60 0.57
N ASN A 65 3.33 -40.69 1.50
CA ASN A 65 3.08 -40.47 2.93
C ASN A 65 2.73 -39.00 3.20
N LEU A 66 3.40 -38.06 2.53
CA LEU A 66 3.07 -36.63 2.61
C LEU A 66 1.66 -36.35 2.08
N ALA A 67 1.32 -36.93 0.92
CA ALA A 67 0.00 -36.80 0.33
C ALA A 67 -1.10 -37.35 1.26
N THR A 68 -0.89 -38.53 1.84
CA THR A 68 -1.83 -39.13 2.82
C THR A 68 -1.93 -38.28 4.09
N LEU A 69 -0.82 -37.73 4.61
CA LEU A 69 -0.85 -36.83 5.77
C LEU A 69 -1.71 -35.59 5.50
N CYS A 70 -1.53 -34.94 4.34
CA CYS A 70 -2.34 -33.79 3.94
C CYS A 70 -3.80 -34.17 3.77
N TYR A 71 -4.09 -35.26 3.06
CA TYR A 71 -5.45 -35.76 2.87
C TYR A 71 -6.15 -36.01 4.20
N LYS A 72 -5.52 -36.75 5.12
CA LYS A 72 -6.09 -37.06 6.44
C LYS A 72 -6.27 -35.82 7.30
N ALA A 73 -5.34 -34.87 7.26
CA ALA A 73 -5.49 -33.62 7.99
C ALA A 73 -6.69 -32.80 7.47
N VAL A 74 -6.89 -32.73 6.15
CA VAL A 74 -8.07 -32.08 5.56
C VAL A 74 -9.35 -32.86 5.88
N GLU A 75 -9.33 -34.19 5.82
CA GLU A 75 -10.46 -35.05 6.20
C GLU A 75 -10.91 -34.75 7.64
N LYS A 76 -9.99 -34.58 8.59
CA LYS A 76 -10.32 -34.21 9.97
C LYS A 76 -10.90 -32.81 10.12
N LEU A 77 -10.46 -31.84 9.30
CA LEU A 77 -11.06 -30.50 9.28
C LEU A 77 -12.49 -30.54 8.73
N VAL A 78 -12.74 -31.29 7.66
CA VAL A 78 -14.08 -31.50 7.09
C VAL A 78 -15.00 -32.19 8.11
N GLN A 79 -14.54 -33.27 8.74
CA GLN A 79 -15.29 -33.94 9.81
C GLN A 79 -15.60 -33.00 10.99
N GLY A 80 -14.65 -32.15 11.38
CA GLY A 80 -14.85 -31.13 12.42
C GLY A 80 -15.88 -30.07 12.02
N ALA A 81 -15.90 -29.66 10.74
CA ALA A 81 -16.86 -28.71 10.20
C ALA A 81 -18.28 -29.31 10.16
N GLU A 82 -18.42 -30.54 9.63
CA GLU A 82 -19.71 -31.23 9.51
C GLU A 82 -20.31 -31.58 10.88
N SER A 83 -19.48 -31.98 11.83
CA SER A 83 -19.91 -32.30 13.21
C SER A 83 -20.12 -31.06 14.09
N GLY A 84 -19.72 -29.86 13.66
CA GLY A 84 -19.79 -28.66 14.50
C GLY A 84 -18.98 -28.71 15.79
N CYS A 85 -17.87 -29.47 15.80
CA CYS A 85 -16.89 -29.50 16.89
C CYS A 85 -17.51 -29.65 18.30
N HIS A 86 -18.44 -30.60 18.45
CA HIS A 86 -19.23 -30.77 19.67
C HIS A 86 -18.41 -31.12 20.92
N SER A 87 -17.25 -31.78 20.74
CA SER A 87 -16.37 -32.16 21.85
C SER A 87 -15.08 -31.35 21.88
N GLU A 88 -14.51 -31.17 23.08
CA GLU A 88 -13.20 -30.54 23.25
C GLU A 88 -12.09 -31.31 22.51
N LYS A 89 -12.26 -32.63 22.37
CA LYS A 89 -11.35 -33.49 21.60
C LYS A 89 -11.37 -33.13 20.12
N GLU A 90 -12.54 -32.95 19.52
CA GLU A 90 -12.67 -32.54 18.11
C GLU A 90 -12.10 -31.14 17.87
N LYS A 91 -12.38 -30.18 18.77
CA LYS A 91 -11.78 -28.83 18.71
C LYS A 91 -10.26 -28.91 18.70
N GLN A 92 -9.67 -29.74 19.57
CA GLN A 92 -8.23 -29.93 19.63
C GLN A 92 -7.66 -30.62 18.37
N ILE A 93 -8.36 -31.61 17.82
CA ILE A 93 -8.00 -32.27 16.55
C ILE A 93 -7.96 -31.24 15.42
N VAL A 94 -9.01 -30.44 15.27
CA VAL A 94 -9.11 -29.37 14.24
C VAL A 94 -7.94 -28.39 14.35
N LEU A 95 -7.64 -27.92 15.56
CA LEU A 95 -6.52 -27.00 15.79
C LEU A 95 -5.17 -27.65 15.45
N ASN A 96 -4.97 -28.91 15.84
CA ASN A 96 -3.72 -29.64 15.52
C ASN A 96 -3.53 -29.85 14.01
N CYS A 97 -4.59 -30.26 13.30
CA CYS A 97 -4.58 -30.36 11.84
C CYS A 97 -4.28 -29.00 11.20
N SER A 98 -4.86 -27.92 11.71
CA SER A 98 -4.60 -26.56 11.21
C SER A 98 -3.15 -26.14 11.38
N ARG A 99 -2.56 -26.39 12.57
CA ARG A 99 -1.14 -26.12 12.85
C ARG A 99 -0.20 -26.94 11.96
N LEU A 100 -0.52 -28.22 11.76
CA LEU A 100 0.27 -29.13 10.93
C LEU A 100 0.25 -28.69 9.46
N LEU A 101 -0.93 -28.39 8.91
CA LEU A 101 -1.05 -27.92 7.52
C LEU A 101 -0.37 -26.55 7.34
N THR A 102 -0.51 -25.64 8.30
CA THR A 102 0.21 -24.34 8.31
C THR A 102 1.73 -24.55 8.23
N ARG A 103 2.24 -25.60 8.88
CA ARG A 103 3.66 -25.93 8.87
C ARG A 103 4.12 -26.59 7.56
N VAL A 104 3.28 -27.42 6.94
CA VAL A 104 3.65 -28.29 5.82
C VAL A 104 3.45 -27.63 4.45
N LEU A 105 2.33 -26.92 4.25
CA LEU A 105 1.95 -26.31 2.96
C LEU A 105 3.05 -25.45 2.31
N PRO A 106 3.77 -24.57 3.04
CA PRO A 106 4.87 -23.78 2.47
C PRO A 106 5.92 -24.62 1.72
N TYR A 107 6.26 -25.80 2.24
CA TYR A 107 7.24 -26.70 1.62
C TYR A 107 6.66 -27.48 0.45
N ILE A 108 5.35 -27.66 0.38
CA ILE A 108 4.70 -28.24 -0.80
C ILE A 108 4.80 -27.25 -1.96
N PHE A 109 4.58 -25.95 -1.72
CA PHE A 109 4.62 -24.91 -2.76
C PHE A 109 6.01 -24.64 -3.34
N GLU A 110 7.09 -25.03 -2.66
CA GLU A 110 8.46 -24.92 -3.19
C GLU A 110 8.65 -25.73 -4.49
N ASP A 111 7.97 -26.86 -4.58
CA ASP A 111 8.11 -27.84 -5.65
C ASP A 111 6.98 -27.70 -6.70
N PRO A 112 7.31 -27.32 -7.95
CA PRO A 112 6.33 -27.21 -9.03
C PRO A 112 5.50 -28.47 -9.27
N ASP A 113 6.05 -29.66 -9.02
CA ASP A 113 5.38 -30.94 -9.29
C ASP A 113 4.17 -31.15 -8.36
N TRP A 114 4.15 -30.46 -7.21
CA TRP A 114 3.06 -30.53 -6.24
C TRP A 114 1.94 -29.50 -6.47
N ARG A 115 2.09 -28.55 -7.39
CA ARG A 115 1.08 -27.49 -7.60
C ARG A 115 -0.31 -28.03 -7.94
N GLY A 116 -0.36 -29.11 -8.72
CA GLY A 116 -1.62 -29.76 -9.10
C GLY A 116 -2.24 -30.62 -7.99
N PHE A 117 -1.49 -31.00 -6.95
CA PHE A 117 -1.92 -31.98 -5.95
C PHE A 117 -3.22 -31.55 -5.26
N PHE A 118 -3.28 -30.34 -4.70
CA PHE A 118 -4.47 -29.87 -4.01
C PHE A 118 -5.65 -29.59 -4.95
N TRP A 119 -5.38 -29.31 -6.21
CA TRP A 119 -6.41 -29.05 -7.23
C TRP A 119 -6.85 -30.31 -7.98
N SER A 120 -6.31 -31.47 -7.61
CA SER A 120 -6.71 -32.78 -8.13
C SER A 120 -7.75 -33.45 -7.23
N THR A 121 -8.62 -34.26 -7.84
CA THR A 121 -9.55 -35.11 -7.11
C THR A 121 -8.80 -36.33 -6.57
N VAL A 122 -9.07 -36.70 -5.31
CA VAL A 122 -8.34 -37.79 -4.66
C VAL A 122 -8.93 -39.13 -5.13
N PRO A 123 -8.13 -40.04 -5.73
CA PRO A 123 -8.64 -41.33 -6.20
C PRO A 123 -9.20 -42.17 -5.03
N GLY A 124 -10.44 -42.64 -5.15
CA GLY A 124 -11.09 -43.48 -4.13
C GLY A 124 -11.74 -42.74 -2.96
N ALA A 125 -11.94 -41.42 -3.07
CA ALA A 125 -12.78 -40.65 -2.13
C ALA A 125 -14.28 -40.97 -2.29
N GLY A 126 -14.71 -41.48 -3.45
CA GLY A 126 -16.04 -42.04 -3.68
C GLY A 126 -16.21 -43.46 -3.14
N ARG A 127 -16.00 -43.69 -1.83
CA ARG A 127 -16.40 -44.98 -1.20
C ARG A 127 -17.92 -45.04 -0.96
N GLY A 128 -18.70 -44.75 -2.00
CA GLY A 128 -20.06 -45.24 -2.19
C GLY A 128 -20.00 -46.33 -3.28
N GLU A 129 -20.77 -47.40 -3.17
CA GLU A 129 -20.75 -48.55 -4.09
C GLU A 129 -21.34 -48.23 -5.50
N GLY A 130 -21.12 -47.03 -6.05
CA GLY A 130 -21.63 -46.61 -7.36
C GLY A 130 -20.57 -45.91 -8.21
N GLU A 131 -20.44 -46.31 -9.48
CA GLU A 131 -19.54 -45.72 -10.48
C GLU A 131 -19.84 -44.22 -10.79
N ASP A 132 -20.97 -43.68 -10.31
CA ASP A 132 -21.38 -42.28 -10.50
C ASP A 132 -20.83 -41.30 -9.43
N ASP A 133 -20.25 -41.77 -8.32
CA ASP A 133 -19.76 -40.90 -7.21
C ASP A 133 -18.37 -40.26 -7.47
N ASP A 134 -17.56 -40.86 -8.35
CA ASP A 134 -16.20 -40.36 -8.67
C ASP A 134 -16.23 -39.11 -9.58
N GLU A 135 -17.33 -38.87 -10.33
CA GLU A 135 -17.49 -37.66 -11.17
C GLU A 135 -17.79 -36.38 -10.35
N ASN A 136 -18.19 -36.51 -9.07
CA ASN A 136 -18.52 -35.40 -8.16
C ASN A 136 -17.47 -35.14 -7.06
N ALA A 137 -16.34 -35.85 -7.09
CA ALA A 137 -15.30 -35.68 -6.08
C ALA A 137 -14.71 -34.26 -6.14
N ARG A 138 -14.81 -33.49 -5.06
CA ARG A 138 -14.24 -32.14 -4.99
C ARG A 138 -12.72 -32.18 -4.82
N PRO A 139 -11.97 -31.26 -5.43
CA PRO A 139 -10.55 -31.07 -5.14
C PRO A 139 -10.26 -30.86 -3.65
N LEU A 140 -9.05 -31.25 -3.23
CA LEU A 140 -8.62 -31.15 -1.83
C LEU A 140 -8.53 -29.69 -1.36
N ALA A 141 -8.11 -28.77 -2.24
CA ALA A 141 -8.07 -27.33 -2.00
C ALA A 141 -9.45 -26.78 -1.64
N GLU A 142 -10.46 -27.15 -2.44
CA GLU A 142 -11.83 -26.69 -2.25
C GLU A 142 -12.39 -27.20 -0.93
N SER A 143 -12.20 -28.49 -0.64
CA SER A 143 -12.62 -29.12 0.62
C SER A 143 -11.98 -28.45 1.82
N LEU A 144 -10.67 -28.16 1.76
CA LEU A 144 -9.94 -27.45 2.81
C LEU A 144 -10.48 -26.03 3.02
N LEU A 145 -10.64 -25.26 1.93
CA LEU A 145 -11.10 -23.87 2.01
C LEU A 145 -12.53 -23.76 2.54
N LEU A 146 -13.43 -24.64 2.11
CA LEU A 146 -14.81 -24.69 2.61
C LEU A 146 -14.86 -25.12 4.07
N ALA A 147 -14.10 -26.14 4.47
CA ALA A 147 -14.03 -26.57 5.87
C ALA A 147 -13.51 -25.45 6.79
N ILE A 148 -12.47 -24.71 6.37
CA ILE A 148 -12.00 -23.54 7.13
C ILE A 148 -13.10 -22.48 7.24
N ALA A 149 -13.82 -22.19 6.14
CA ALA A 149 -14.89 -21.21 6.14
C ALA A 149 -16.06 -21.61 7.06
N ASP A 150 -16.45 -22.89 7.06
CA ASP A 150 -17.46 -23.44 7.98
C ASP A 150 -16.99 -23.35 9.44
N LEU A 151 -15.75 -23.78 9.72
CA LEU A 151 -15.16 -23.72 11.06
C LEU A 151 -15.05 -22.30 11.62
N LEU A 152 -14.89 -21.28 10.77
CA LEU A 152 -14.84 -19.86 11.14
C LEU A 152 -16.19 -19.29 11.63
N PHE A 153 -17.30 -20.00 11.39
CA PHE A 153 -18.64 -19.70 11.93
C PHE A 153 -19.23 -20.85 12.74
N CYS A 154 -18.40 -21.81 13.16
CA CYS A 154 -18.84 -22.95 13.96
C CYS A 154 -19.25 -22.49 15.38
N PRO A 155 -20.52 -22.67 15.78
CA PRO A 155 -21.00 -22.33 17.11
C PRO A 155 -20.19 -23.04 18.21
N ASP A 156 -19.95 -22.34 19.31
CA ASP A 156 -19.19 -22.75 20.49
C ASP A 156 -17.72 -23.16 20.22
N PHE A 157 -17.23 -22.96 19.00
CA PHE A 157 -15.82 -23.08 18.62
C PHE A 157 -15.23 -21.73 18.22
N THR A 158 -15.85 -21.02 17.28
CA THR A 158 -15.41 -19.71 16.80
C THR A 158 -16.48 -18.64 16.90
N VAL A 159 -17.75 -18.98 17.12
CA VAL A 159 -18.83 -18.01 17.35
C VAL A 159 -19.72 -18.45 18.51
N GLN A 160 -20.43 -17.52 19.15
CA GLN A 160 -21.31 -17.84 20.26
C GLN A 160 -22.63 -18.43 19.75
N SER A 161 -23.05 -19.60 20.24
CA SER A 161 -24.38 -20.15 19.90
C SER A 161 -25.52 -19.27 20.42
N HIS A 162 -26.55 -19.04 19.58
CA HIS A 162 -27.76 -18.26 19.93
C HIS A 162 -28.83 -19.09 20.67
N ARG A 163 -28.75 -20.42 20.64
CA ARG A 163 -29.75 -21.30 21.28
C ARG A 163 -29.38 -21.61 22.72
N ARG A 164 -30.08 -20.97 23.66
CA ARG A 164 -30.08 -21.40 25.08
C ARG A 164 -30.73 -22.77 25.20
N SER A 165 -29.91 -23.82 25.28
CA SER A 165 -30.11 -25.07 26.04
C SER A 165 -31.56 -25.32 26.50
N THR A 166 -32.44 -25.74 25.59
CA THR A 166 -33.73 -26.33 25.98
C THR A 166 -34.07 -27.62 25.24
N VAL A 167 -33.33 -27.99 24.18
CA VAL A 167 -33.29 -29.34 23.61
C VAL A 167 -31.91 -29.54 23.00
N ASP A 168 -31.23 -30.65 23.30
CA ASP A 168 -29.92 -31.07 22.74
C ASP A 168 -30.01 -31.44 21.24
N LEU A 169 -30.60 -30.57 20.43
CA LEU A 169 -30.57 -30.69 18.97
C LEU A 169 -29.41 -29.84 18.48
N ALA A 170 -28.32 -30.50 18.09
CA ALA A 170 -27.20 -29.89 17.39
C ALA A 170 -27.72 -28.98 16.27
N GLU A 171 -27.17 -27.76 16.16
CA GLU A 171 -27.49 -26.90 15.02
C GLU A 171 -26.98 -27.59 13.75
N ASP A 172 -27.85 -27.77 12.77
CA ASP A 172 -27.46 -28.30 11.47
C ASP A 172 -26.58 -27.27 10.77
N MET A 173 -25.29 -27.56 10.69
CA MET A 173 -24.25 -26.69 10.13
C MET A 173 -24.57 -26.28 8.69
N HIS A 174 -25.26 -27.13 7.92
CA HIS A 174 -25.63 -26.83 6.54
C HIS A 174 -26.75 -25.78 6.44
N SER A 175 -27.54 -25.59 7.50
CA SER A 175 -28.65 -24.62 7.57
C SER A 175 -28.27 -23.28 8.21
N LEU A 176 -27.04 -23.15 8.71
CA LEU A 176 -26.58 -21.97 9.45
C LEU A 176 -26.52 -20.71 8.57
N ASP A 177 -27.22 -19.65 8.98
CA ASP A 177 -27.06 -18.32 8.39
C ASP A 177 -25.92 -17.58 9.09
N SER A 178 -24.73 -17.63 8.50
CA SER A 178 -23.53 -16.99 9.03
C SER A 178 -23.64 -15.46 9.14
N CYS A 179 -24.63 -14.82 8.49
CA CYS A 179 -24.87 -13.39 8.66
C CYS A 179 -25.32 -13.04 10.08
N GLU A 180 -25.90 -13.98 10.83
CA GLU A 180 -26.27 -13.79 12.25
C GLU A 180 -25.06 -13.88 13.20
N TYR A 181 -23.90 -14.30 12.69
CA TYR A 181 -22.70 -14.63 13.46
C TYR A 181 -21.50 -13.74 13.11
N ILE A 182 -21.74 -12.55 12.55
CA ILE A 182 -20.69 -11.56 12.27
C ILE A 182 -19.92 -11.20 13.55
N TRP A 183 -18.58 -11.19 13.45
CA TRP A 183 -17.70 -11.18 14.64
C TRP A 183 -17.66 -9.85 15.39
N GLU A 184 -18.02 -8.75 14.74
CA GLU A 184 -17.89 -7.40 15.26
C GLU A 184 -18.88 -6.44 14.58
N ALA A 185 -19.40 -5.46 15.33
CA ALA A 185 -20.29 -4.44 14.78
C ALA A 185 -19.55 -3.47 13.84
N GLY A 186 -20.27 -2.91 12.87
CA GLY A 186 -19.74 -2.00 11.87
C GLY A 186 -20.57 -1.99 10.60
N VAL A 187 -19.89 -2.14 9.46
CA VAL A 187 -20.54 -2.21 8.15
C VAL A 187 -21.51 -3.39 8.13
N GLY A 188 -22.76 -3.14 7.70
CA GLY A 188 -23.76 -4.19 7.52
C GLY A 188 -24.24 -4.91 8.78
N PHE A 189 -23.72 -4.59 9.98
CA PHE A 189 -24.04 -5.30 11.22
C PHE A 189 -23.98 -4.38 12.44
N ALA A 190 -25.05 -4.33 13.23
CA ALA A 190 -25.20 -3.31 14.28
C ALA A 190 -24.78 -3.75 15.68
N HIS A 191 -24.64 -5.05 15.95
CA HIS A 191 -24.48 -5.57 17.31
C HIS A 191 -23.19 -6.34 17.46
N SER A 192 -22.36 -6.02 18.45
CA SER A 192 -21.18 -6.81 18.75
C SER A 192 -21.57 -8.04 19.58
N PRO A 193 -21.10 -9.26 19.24
CA PRO A 193 -21.24 -10.40 20.11
C PRO A 193 -20.43 -10.20 21.40
N GLN A 194 -20.69 -11.02 22.44
CA GLN A 194 -19.87 -10.96 23.65
C GLN A 194 -18.41 -11.35 23.34
N PRO A 195 -17.42 -10.58 23.82
CA PRO A 195 -16.02 -10.91 23.59
C PRO A 195 -15.66 -12.27 24.19
N ASN A 196 -14.98 -13.11 23.41
CA ASN A 196 -14.49 -14.41 23.84
C ASN A 196 -13.09 -14.63 23.25
N TYR A 197 -12.07 -14.61 24.10
CA TYR A 197 -10.68 -14.72 23.67
C TYR A 197 -10.34 -16.10 23.06
N VAL A 198 -11.06 -17.17 23.47
CA VAL A 198 -10.87 -18.51 22.88
C VAL A 198 -11.35 -18.52 21.44
N HIS A 199 -12.49 -17.87 21.16
CA HIS A 199 -12.97 -17.71 19.78
C HIS A 199 -11.96 -16.90 18.95
N ASP A 200 -11.41 -15.82 19.50
CA ASP A 200 -10.40 -15.01 18.80
C ASP A 200 -9.12 -15.82 18.50
N MET A 201 -8.66 -16.64 19.46
CA MET A 201 -7.51 -17.54 19.24
C MET A 201 -7.80 -18.59 18.15
N ASN A 202 -8.96 -19.25 18.19
CA ASN A 202 -9.33 -20.26 17.20
C ASN A 202 -9.47 -19.65 15.79
N ARG A 203 -10.12 -18.48 15.68
CA ARG A 203 -10.19 -17.72 14.42
C ARG A 203 -8.81 -17.36 13.90
N THR A 204 -7.90 -16.92 14.79
CA THR A 204 -6.52 -16.56 14.42
C THR A 204 -5.81 -17.75 13.78
N GLU A 205 -5.90 -18.94 14.36
CA GLU A 205 -5.24 -20.14 13.80
C GLU A 205 -5.84 -20.57 12.45
N LEU A 206 -7.17 -20.49 12.30
CA LEU A 206 -7.85 -20.81 11.04
C LEU A 206 -7.53 -19.78 9.93
N LEU A 207 -7.49 -18.49 10.27
CA LEU A 207 -7.09 -17.44 9.33
C LEU A 207 -5.62 -17.57 8.94
N LYS A 208 -4.75 -18.00 9.86
CA LYS A 208 -3.33 -18.25 9.56
C LYS A 208 -3.16 -19.42 8.59
N LEU A 209 -3.94 -20.49 8.76
CA LEU A 209 -3.98 -21.59 7.79
C LEU A 209 -4.48 -21.11 6.42
N LEU A 210 -5.56 -20.32 6.40
CA LEU A 210 -6.12 -19.75 5.18
C LEU A 210 -5.09 -18.86 4.44
N LEU A 211 -4.40 -17.99 5.17
CA LEU A 211 -3.33 -17.16 4.63
C LEU A 211 -2.16 -18.00 4.10
N THR A 212 -1.87 -19.12 4.75
CA THR A 212 -0.87 -20.09 4.29
C THR A 212 -1.28 -20.71 2.96
N CYS A 213 -2.55 -21.11 2.79
CA CYS A 213 -3.06 -21.58 1.49
C CYS A 213 -2.88 -20.53 0.38
N PHE A 214 -3.14 -19.25 0.68
CA PHE A 214 -2.97 -18.17 -0.29
C PHE A 214 -1.50 -17.86 -0.62
N SER A 215 -0.54 -18.34 0.17
CA SER A 215 0.88 -18.01 0.00
C SER A 215 1.56 -18.70 -1.20
N GLU A 216 0.87 -19.55 -1.96
CA GLU A 216 1.41 -20.15 -3.19
C GLU A 216 2.03 -19.10 -4.14
N ALA A 217 1.43 -17.91 -4.22
CA ALA A 217 1.93 -16.80 -5.03
C ALA A 217 3.37 -16.38 -4.70
N MET A 218 3.86 -16.63 -3.47
CA MET A 218 5.23 -16.33 -3.06
C MET A 218 6.27 -17.27 -3.69
N TYR A 219 5.86 -18.46 -4.11
CA TYR A 219 6.72 -19.49 -4.70
C TYR A 219 6.72 -19.43 -6.23
N LEU A 220 6.13 -18.38 -6.80
CA LEU A 220 6.18 -18.07 -8.22
C LEU A 220 7.12 -16.88 -8.44
N PRO A 221 7.95 -16.90 -9.49
CA PRO A 221 8.77 -15.74 -9.85
C PRO A 221 7.87 -14.57 -10.29
N PRO A 222 8.32 -13.31 -10.15
CA PRO A 222 7.57 -12.16 -10.64
C PRO A 222 7.46 -12.22 -12.18
N ALA A 223 6.29 -12.56 -12.71
CA ALA A 223 6.03 -12.61 -14.15
C ALA A 223 5.07 -11.47 -14.58
N PRO A 224 5.46 -10.61 -15.54
CA PRO A 224 4.67 -9.43 -15.94
C PRO A 224 3.38 -9.78 -16.69
N ASP A 225 3.30 -10.99 -17.27
CA ASP A 225 2.21 -11.43 -18.15
C ASP A 225 1.43 -12.64 -17.59
N SER A 226 1.67 -13.06 -16.35
CA SER A 226 0.90 -14.13 -15.75
C SER A 226 -0.44 -13.57 -15.26
N GLY A 227 -1.42 -13.47 -16.17
CA GLY A 227 -2.83 -13.26 -15.85
C GLY A 227 -3.45 -14.40 -15.03
N SER A 228 -2.65 -15.27 -14.41
CA SER A 228 -3.08 -16.30 -13.49
C SER A 228 -3.35 -15.65 -12.13
N THR A 229 -4.62 -15.40 -11.86
CA THR A 229 -5.13 -15.19 -10.51
C THR A 229 -4.76 -16.39 -9.64
N ASN A 230 -4.42 -16.14 -8.37
CA ASN A 230 -4.14 -17.20 -7.42
C ASN A 230 -5.39 -18.09 -7.27
N PRO A 231 -5.35 -19.39 -7.63
CA PRO A 231 -6.54 -20.23 -7.67
C PRO A 231 -7.17 -20.41 -6.28
N TRP A 232 -6.36 -20.37 -5.21
CA TRP A 232 -6.85 -20.46 -3.83
C TRP A 232 -7.72 -19.25 -3.48
N VAL A 233 -7.26 -18.05 -3.83
CA VAL A 233 -7.99 -16.79 -3.60
C VAL A 233 -9.22 -16.74 -4.50
N GLN A 234 -9.07 -17.12 -5.78
CA GLN A 234 -10.15 -17.12 -6.75
C GLN A 234 -11.31 -18.02 -6.32
N PHE A 235 -11.04 -19.25 -5.88
CA PHE A 235 -12.07 -20.15 -5.38
C PHE A 235 -12.69 -19.62 -4.07
N PHE A 236 -11.86 -19.21 -3.11
CA PHE A 236 -12.36 -18.75 -1.80
C PHE A 236 -13.26 -17.51 -1.90
N CYS A 237 -13.00 -16.65 -2.88
CA CYS A 237 -13.79 -15.45 -3.15
C CYS A 237 -14.91 -15.69 -4.18
N SER A 238 -15.22 -16.94 -4.55
CA SER A 238 -16.29 -17.28 -5.48
C SER A 238 -17.62 -17.56 -4.79
N THR A 239 -18.68 -17.78 -5.57
CA THR A 239 -20.03 -18.15 -5.08
C THR A 239 -20.08 -19.51 -4.40
N GLU A 240 -19.09 -20.37 -4.58
CA GLU A 240 -19.01 -21.67 -3.91
C GLU A 240 -18.79 -21.53 -2.39
N ASN A 241 -18.20 -20.41 -1.96
CA ASN A 241 -18.06 -20.10 -0.54
C ASN A 241 -19.30 -19.36 -0.02
N ARG A 242 -20.25 -20.11 0.56
CA ARG A 242 -21.47 -19.54 1.19
C ARG A 242 -21.19 -18.50 2.27
N HIS A 243 -19.99 -18.53 2.88
CA HIS A 243 -19.59 -17.61 3.96
C HIS A 243 -18.88 -16.35 3.47
N ALA A 244 -18.74 -16.14 2.15
CA ALA A 244 -17.96 -15.04 1.60
C ALA A 244 -18.38 -13.65 2.16
N LEU A 245 -19.69 -13.36 2.17
CA LEU A 245 -20.22 -12.09 2.69
C LEU A 245 -20.01 -11.90 4.21
N PRO A 246 -20.40 -12.85 5.08
CA PRO A 246 -20.18 -12.71 6.51
C PRO A 246 -18.70 -12.71 6.89
N LEU A 247 -17.83 -13.43 6.16
CA LEU A 247 -16.37 -13.33 6.32
C LEU A 247 -15.86 -11.95 5.97
N PHE A 248 -16.17 -11.44 4.76
CA PHE A 248 -15.76 -10.10 4.34
C PHE A 248 -16.15 -9.04 5.37
N THR A 249 -17.40 -9.11 5.85
CA THR A 249 -17.94 -8.18 6.84
C THR A 249 -17.24 -8.32 8.19
N SER A 250 -17.02 -9.55 8.65
CA SER A 250 -16.35 -9.82 9.93
C SER A 250 -14.88 -9.36 9.93
N LEU A 251 -14.14 -9.62 8.84
CA LEU A 251 -12.75 -9.18 8.69
C LEU A 251 -12.65 -7.65 8.70
N LEU A 252 -13.47 -6.97 7.89
CA LEU A 252 -13.48 -5.51 7.80
C LEU A 252 -13.86 -4.86 9.14
N ASN A 253 -14.91 -5.34 9.79
CA ASN A 253 -15.38 -4.78 11.06
C ASN A 253 -14.38 -5.04 12.19
N THR A 254 -13.79 -6.24 12.27
CA THR A 254 -12.77 -6.56 13.27
C THR A 254 -11.58 -5.61 13.18
N VAL A 255 -11.10 -5.31 11.97
CA VAL A 255 -10.00 -4.35 11.77
C VAL A 255 -10.46 -2.92 12.11
N CYS A 256 -11.58 -2.45 11.58
CA CYS A 256 -12.01 -1.06 11.74
C CYS A 256 -12.54 -0.73 13.15
N ALA A 257 -13.01 -1.71 13.91
CA ALA A 257 -13.50 -1.53 15.27
C ALA A 257 -12.37 -1.62 16.32
N TYR A 258 -11.22 -2.20 15.98
CA TYR A 258 -10.15 -2.45 16.95
C TYR A 258 -9.61 -1.16 17.60
N ASP A 259 -9.55 -1.15 18.93
CA ASP A 259 -9.00 -0.07 19.74
C ASP A 259 -7.81 -0.57 20.58
N PRO A 260 -6.55 -0.25 20.18
CA PRO A 260 -5.36 -0.70 20.89
C PRO A 260 -5.16 0.00 22.25
N VAL A 261 -5.86 1.10 22.52
CA VAL A 261 -5.73 1.86 23.77
C VAL A 261 -6.77 1.42 24.80
N GLY A 262 -7.95 0.99 24.35
CA GLY A 262 -9.04 0.53 25.20
C GLY A 262 -9.47 1.59 26.22
N TYR A 263 -9.50 1.25 27.51
CA TYR A 263 -9.91 2.17 28.57
C TYR A 263 -8.98 3.39 28.78
N GLY A 264 -7.86 3.50 28.05
CA GLY A 264 -6.94 4.63 28.18
C GLY A 264 -6.12 4.66 29.47
N ILE A 265 -6.10 3.54 30.21
CA ILE A 265 -5.32 3.38 31.43
C ILE A 265 -3.83 3.23 31.06
N PRO A 266 -2.92 4.05 31.62
CA PRO A 266 -1.47 3.91 31.40
C PRO A 266 -0.97 2.50 31.70
N TYR A 267 -0.13 1.95 30.81
CA TYR A 267 0.50 0.64 30.92
C TYR A 267 -0.46 -0.56 30.97
N ASN A 268 -1.73 -0.38 30.61
CA ASN A 268 -2.73 -1.46 30.59
C ASN A 268 -2.26 -2.70 29.80
N HIS A 269 -1.61 -2.46 28.67
CA HIS A 269 -1.05 -3.49 27.77
C HIS A 269 0.12 -4.30 28.36
N LEU A 270 0.71 -3.86 29.49
CA LEU A 270 1.72 -4.64 30.22
C LEU A 270 1.09 -5.53 31.30
N LEU A 271 -0.14 -5.22 31.71
CA LEU A 271 -0.86 -5.94 32.77
C LEU A 271 -1.83 -6.99 32.20
N PHE A 272 -2.38 -6.74 31.01
CA PHE A 272 -3.37 -7.61 30.37
C PHE A 272 -2.93 -7.99 28.96
N SER A 273 -3.07 -9.28 28.64
CA SER A 273 -2.86 -9.80 27.30
C SER A 273 -3.97 -9.36 26.37
N ASP A 274 -3.58 -8.79 25.24
CA ASP A 274 -4.50 -8.44 24.17
C ASP A 274 -4.55 -9.58 23.15
N TYR A 275 -5.52 -10.48 23.33
CA TYR A 275 -5.77 -11.60 22.42
C TYR A 275 -6.49 -11.20 21.12
N ARG A 276 -6.98 -9.95 21.03
CA ARG A 276 -7.68 -9.46 19.84
C ARG A 276 -6.71 -8.97 18.78
N GLU A 277 -5.59 -8.36 19.16
CA GLU A 277 -4.60 -7.84 18.20
C GLU A 277 -4.11 -8.90 17.20
N PRO A 278 -3.72 -10.14 17.60
CA PRO A 278 -3.33 -11.17 16.64
C PRO A 278 -4.42 -11.47 15.61
N LEU A 279 -5.69 -11.54 16.04
CA LEU A 279 -6.82 -11.73 15.13
C LEU A 279 -6.95 -10.55 14.15
N VAL A 280 -6.76 -9.32 14.63
CA VAL A 280 -6.84 -8.10 13.80
C VAL A 280 -5.73 -8.08 12.74
N GLU A 281 -4.51 -8.50 13.10
CA GLU A 281 -3.39 -8.61 12.16
C GLU A 281 -3.70 -9.64 11.06
N GLU A 282 -4.09 -10.86 11.43
CA GLU A 282 -4.44 -11.91 10.46
C GLU A 282 -5.67 -11.49 9.61
N ALA A 283 -6.67 -10.84 10.21
CA ALA A 283 -7.84 -10.36 9.50
C ALA A 283 -7.49 -9.30 8.45
N ALA A 284 -6.60 -8.36 8.78
CA ALA A 284 -6.11 -7.37 7.83
C ALA A 284 -5.33 -8.02 6.68
N GLN A 285 -4.46 -8.98 6.99
CA GLN A 285 -3.65 -9.68 5.98
C GLN A 285 -4.53 -10.52 5.03
N VAL A 286 -5.45 -11.32 5.55
CA VAL A 286 -6.42 -12.09 4.74
C VAL A 286 -7.30 -11.18 3.90
N LEU A 287 -7.81 -10.07 4.46
CA LEU A 287 -8.62 -9.11 3.71
C LEU A 287 -7.83 -8.46 2.55
N ILE A 288 -6.58 -8.09 2.77
CA ILE A 288 -5.74 -7.48 1.74
C ILE A 288 -5.42 -8.48 0.62
N VAL A 289 -5.12 -9.74 0.95
CA VAL A 289 -4.82 -10.80 -0.03
C VAL A 289 -6.05 -11.19 -0.84
N THR A 290 -7.23 -11.27 -0.21
CA THR A 290 -8.49 -11.56 -0.91
C THR A 290 -8.92 -10.43 -1.86
N LEU A 291 -8.46 -9.20 -1.61
CA LEU A 291 -8.60 -8.05 -2.51
C LEU A 291 -7.48 -7.96 -3.56
N ASP A 292 -6.57 -8.95 -3.65
CA ASP A 292 -5.56 -8.99 -4.72
C ASP A 292 -6.15 -9.53 -6.02
N HIS A 293 -6.79 -8.64 -6.79
CA HIS A 293 -7.40 -8.96 -8.08
C HIS A 293 -6.79 -8.11 -9.20
N ASP A 294 -6.46 -8.75 -10.33
CA ASP A 294 -5.93 -8.08 -11.51
C ASP A 294 -7.03 -7.25 -12.19
N SER A 295 -7.03 -5.94 -11.92
CA SER A 295 -8.03 -4.99 -12.43
C SER A 295 -7.84 -4.64 -13.91
N ALA A 296 -6.90 -5.30 -14.61
CA ALA A 296 -6.58 -4.99 -16.00
C ALA A 296 -7.65 -5.45 -17.00
N SER A 297 -8.62 -6.26 -16.56
CA SER A 297 -9.71 -6.80 -17.39
C SER A 297 -11.06 -6.09 -17.17
N SER A 298 -11.21 -5.23 -16.16
CA SER A 298 -12.43 -4.45 -15.95
C SER A 298 -12.22 -3.01 -16.44
N ALA A 299 -12.65 -2.75 -17.68
CA ALA A 299 -12.75 -1.40 -18.21
C ALA A 299 -13.53 -0.50 -17.22
N SER A 300 -12.99 0.69 -16.95
CA SER A 300 -13.61 1.69 -16.09
C SER A 300 -15.03 2.02 -16.58
N PRO A 301 -16.07 1.97 -15.73
CA PRO A 301 -17.37 2.50 -16.12
C PRO A 301 -17.23 4.03 -16.20
N THR A 302 -17.36 4.58 -17.40
CA THR A 302 -17.48 6.02 -17.63
C THR A 302 -18.77 6.50 -16.99
N VAL A 303 -18.65 7.39 -16.00
CA VAL A 303 -19.79 8.01 -15.30
C VAL A 303 -20.29 9.17 -16.15
N ASP A 304 -21.08 8.89 -17.17
CA ASP A 304 -21.96 9.90 -17.76
C ASP A 304 -23.37 9.72 -17.20
N GLY A 305 -23.66 10.53 -16.18
CA GLY A 305 -24.90 10.56 -15.43
C GLY A 305 -26.03 11.23 -16.20
N THR A 306 -26.46 10.66 -17.33
CA THR A 306 -27.77 10.91 -17.94
C THR A 306 -28.09 9.80 -18.95
N THR A 307 -28.74 8.72 -18.50
CA THR A 307 -29.86 8.05 -19.19
C THR A 307 -30.30 6.83 -18.39
N THR A 308 -31.56 6.79 -17.99
CA THR A 308 -32.29 5.56 -17.74
C THR A 308 -32.35 4.78 -19.06
N GLY A 309 -31.43 3.84 -19.27
CA GLY A 309 -31.34 3.00 -20.46
C GLY A 309 -31.10 1.55 -20.05
N THR A 310 -31.95 0.67 -20.53
CA THR A 310 -31.99 -0.77 -20.28
C THR A 310 -30.66 -1.46 -20.57
N ALA A 311 -30.25 -2.33 -19.64
CA ALA A 311 -29.16 -3.29 -19.82
C ALA A 311 -29.53 -4.29 -20.93
N MET A 312 -28.91 -4.14 -22.10
CA MET A 312 -28.86 -5.14 -23.19
C MET A 312 -27.89 -4.59 -24.23
N ASP A 313 -26.63 -5.01 -24.16
CA ASP A 313 -25.66 -5.16 -25.27
C ASP A 313 -24.23 -5.13 -24.72
N ASP A 314 -23.81 -6.25 -24.12
CA ASP A 314 -22.43 -6.74 -24.08
C ASP A 314 -22.49 -8.22 -23.67
N VAL A 315 -23.05 -9.04 -24.55
CA VAL A 315 -23.13 -10.50 -24.43
C VAL A 315 -22.23 -11.05 -25.52
N ASP A 316 -20.94 -11.26 -25.22
CA ASP A 316 -20.11 -12.27 -25.94
C ASP A 316 -18.71 -12.52 -25.34
N GLN A 317 -18.47 -12.13 -24.08
CA GLN A 317 -17.38 -12.70 -23.27
C GLN A 317 -17.97 -13.13 -21.93
N PRO A 318 -17.78 -14.40 -21.49
CA PRO A 318 -18.18 -14.77 -20.13
C PRO A 318 -17.39 -13.86 -19.18
N PRO A 319 -18.04 -13.08 -18.30
CA PRO A 319 -17.32 -12.36 -17.27
C PRO A 319 -16.55 -13.43 -16.49
N GLY A 320 -15.23 -13.28 -16.41
CA GLY A 320 -14.41 -14.16 -15.59
C GLY A 320 -14.98 -14.21 -14.16
N PRO A 321 -14.73 -15.29 -13.39
CA PRO A 321 -15.35 -15.47 -12.09
C PRO A 321 -15.13 -14.24 -11.21
N GLU A 322 -16.23 -13.59 -10.83
CA GLU A 322 -16.19 -12.34 -10.08
C GLU A 322 -15.65 -12.59 -8.68
N ASN A 323 -14.59 -11.88 -8.29
CA ASN A 323 -14.13 -11.88 -6.90
C ASN A 323 -15.20 -11.18 -6.04
N LEU A 324 -15.92 -11.96 -5.22
CA LEU A 324 -17.02 -11.45 -4.39
C LEU A 324 -16.56 -10.43 -3.35
N PHE A 325 -15.34 -10.54 -2.81
CA PHE A 325 -14.82 -9.58 -1.81
C PHE A 325 -14.62 -8.21 -2.44
N VAL A 326 -14.06 -8.16 -3.66
CA VAL A 326 -13.95 -6.92 -4.44
C VAL A 326 -15.34 -6.38 -4.78
N ASN A 327 -16.27 -7.25 -5.16
CA ASN A 327 -17.65 -6.87 -5.47
C ASN A 327 -18.35 -6.24 -4.25
N TYR A 328 -18.31 -6.89 -3.08
CA TYR A 328 -18.89 -6.37 -1.84
C TYR A 328 -18.27 -5.04 -1.43
N LEU A 329 -16.95 -4.91 -1.50
CA LEU A 329 -16.26 -3.66 -1.21
C LEU A 329 -16.73 -2.52 -2.13
N SER A 330 -16.86 -2.77 -3.44
CA SER A 330 -17.32 -1.78 -4.41
C SER A 330 -18.77 -1.32 -4.18
N ARG A 331 -19.59 -2.17 -3.55
CA ARG A 331 -21.02 -1.92 -3.28
C ARG A 331 -21.29 -1.16 -1.98
N ILE A 332 -20.35 -1.06 -1.06
CA ILE A 332 -20.49 -0.21 0.14
C ILE A 332 -20.74 1.24 -0.31
N HIS A 333 -21.76 1.88 0.25
CA HIS A 333 -22.18 3.22 -0.20
C HIS A 333 -22.82 4.08 0.91
N ARG A 334 -23.16 3.52 2.07
CA ARG A 334 -23.75 4.30 3.17
C ARG A 334 -22.69 5.19 3.80
N GLU A 335 -23.07 6.44 4.08
CA GLU A 335 -22.15 7.43 4.66
C GLU A 335 -21.67 7.02 6.07
N GLU A 336 -22.54 6.37 6.85
CA GLU A 336 -22.21 5.82 8.17
C GLU A 336 -21.13 4.73 8.10
N ASP A 337 -21.24 3.82 7.13
CA ASP A 337 -20.27 2.74 6.90
C ASP A 337 -18.91 3.32 6.48
N PHE A 338 -18.91 4.30 5.58
CA PHE A 338 -17.67 4.99 5.19
C PHE A 338 -17.03 5.75 6.35
N GLN A 339 -17.84 6.39 7.19
CA GLN A 339 -17.35 7.09 8.37
C GLN A 339 -16.73 6.12 9.38
N PHE A 340 -17.35 4.95 9.59
CA PHE A 340 -16.84 3.89 10.44
C PHE A 340 -15.47 3.39 9.95
N ILE A 341 -15.36 3.04 8.67
CA ILE A 341 -14.11 2.58 8.05
C ILE A 341 -13.02 3.65 8.19
N LEU A 342 -13.32 4.90 7.80
CA LEU A 342 -12.34 5.99 7.81
C LEU A 342 -11.85 6.29 9.24
N LYS A 343 -12.75 6.33 10.23
CA LYS A 343 -12.38 6.55 11.63
C LYS A 343 -11.55 5.40 12.20
N GLY A 344 -11.90 4.16 11.87
CA GLY A 344 -11.17 2.97 12.28
C GLY A 344 -9.72 3.01 11.79
N ILE A 345 -9.53 3.21 10.49
CA ILE A 345 -8.19 3.30 9.87
C ILE A 345 -7.41 4.50 10.40
N ALA A 346 -8.03 5.69 10.49
CA ALA A 346 -7.38 6.88 11.02
C ALA A 346 -6.93 6.71 12.48
N ARG A 347 -7.76 6.09 13.33
CA ARG A 347 -7.42 5.76 14.73
C ARG A 347 -6.17 4.88 14.80
N LEU A 348 -6.14 3.81 14.01
CA LEU A 348 -5.04 2.86 14.02
C LEU A 348 -3.75 3.47 13.44
N LEU A 349 -3.82 4.19 12.31
CA LEU A 349 -2.66 4.88 11.76
C LEU A 349 -2.12 5.98 12.70
N SER A 350 -3.01 6.64 13.45
CA SER A 350 -2.63 7.68 14.42
C SER A 350 -2.12 7.14 15.75
N ASN A 351 -2.25 5.83 16.03
CA ASN A 351 -1.88 5.24 17.31
C ASN A 351 -0.42 5.55 17.72
N PRO A 352 0.61 5.46 16.84
CA PRO A 352 1.98 5.80 17.22
C PRO A 352 2.21 7.30 17.46
N LEU A 353 1.29 8.17 17.02
CA LEU A 353 1.38 9.62 17.13
C LEU A 353 0.77 10.15 18.45
N LEU A 354 0.07 9.30 19.20
CA LEU A 354 -0.53 9.67 20.49
C LEU A 354 0.56 10.06 21.50
N GLN A 355 0.48 11.29 21.98
CA GLN A 355 1.34 11.78 23.05
C GLN A 355 0.64 11.61 24.40
N THR A 356 1.33 10.96 25.34
CA THR A 356 0.93 10.85 26.73
C THR A 356 1.99 11.47 27.64
N TYR A 357 1.60 11.89 28.84
CA TYR A 357 2.54 12.43 29.82
C TYR A 357 3.57 11.39 30.29
N LEU A 358 3.16 10.11 30.31
CA LEU A 358 3.99 8.99 30.72
C LEU A 358 4.60 8.28 29.50
N PRO A 359 5.92 8.09 29.44
CA PRO A 359 6.56 7.47 28.28
C PRO A 359 6.13 6.01 28.15
N ASN A 360 5.89 5.58 26.90
CA ASN A 360 5.46 4.22 26.55
C ASN A 360 4.22 3.73 27.32
N SER A 361 3.35 4.65 27.75
CA SER A 361 2.17 4.30 28.54
C SER A 361 1.03 3.72 27.71
N THR A 362 1.04 3.90 26.39
CA THR A 362 0.04 3.37 25.47
C THR A 362 0.64 2.28 24.60
N LYS A 363 -0.18 1.28 24.28
CA LYS A 363 0.20 0.23 23.34
C LYS A 363 0.42 0.84 21.96
N LYS A 364 1.47 0.36 21.27
CA LYS A 364 1.75 0.73 19.88
C LYS A 364 1.53 -0.47 18.97
N ILE A 365 0.67 -0.30 17.98
CA ILE A 365 0.45 -1.33 16.95
C ILE A 365 1.68 -1.45 16.04
N GLN A 366 1.83 -2.60 15.38
CA GLN A 366 2.96 -2.86 14.48
C GLN A 366 2.54 -3.07 13.01
N PHE A 367 1.26 -3.29 12.72
CA PHE A 367 0.70 -3.60 11.40
C PHE A 367 0.28 -2.37 10.56
N HIS A 368 0.97 -1.23 10.75
CA HIS A 368 0.71 0.02 10.02
C HIS A 368 0.93 -0.09 8.49
N GLN A 369 1.82 -0.97 8.03
CA GLN A 369 2.06 -1.18 6.59
C GLN A 369 0.85 -1.83 5.92
N GLU A 370 0.24 -2.81 6.58
CA GLU A 370 -0.99 -3.47 6.16
C GLU A 370 -2.14 -2.47 6.09
N LEU A 371 -2.28 -1.59 7.09
CA LEU A 371 -3.32 -0.54 7.08
C LEU A 371 -3.19 0.42 5.88
N LEU A 372 -1.97 0.76 5.47
CA LEU A 372 -1.75 1.59 4.28
C LEU A 372 -2.14 0.85 2.99
N VAL A 373 -1.81 -0.44 2.89
CA VAL A 373 -2.24 -1.27 1.74
C VAL A 373 -3.76 -1.42 1.71
N LEU A 374 -4.39 -1.64 2.87
CA LEU A 374 -5.86 -1.72 2.97
C LEU A 374 -6.51 -0.39 2.58
N PHE A 375 -6.01 0.75 3.08
CA PHE A 375 -6.53 2.06 2.71
C PHE A 375 -6.42 2.32 1.21
N TRP A 376 -5.29 1.95 0.60
CA TRP A 376 -5.13 1.99 -0.86
C TRP A 376 -6.20 1.17 -1.57
N LYS A 377 -6.40 -0.10 -1.19
CA LYS A 377 -7.37 -1.01 -1.82
C LYS A 377 -8.80 -0.50 -1.67
N LEU A 378 -9.16 0.07 -0.52
CA LEU A 378 -10.47 0.72 -0.29
C LEU A 378 -10.71 1.89 -1.26
N CYS A 379 -9.73 2.78 -1.42
CA CYS A 379 -9.84 3.89 -2.36
C CYS A 379 -9.82 3.45 -3.83
N ASP A 380 -9.10 2.38 -4.15
CA ASP A 380 -8.96 1.91 -5.51
C ASP A 380 -10.24 1.22 -6.01
N PHE A 381 -10.78 0.27 -5.24
CA PHE A 381 -11.96 -0.50 -5.60
C PHE A 381 -13.29 0.21 -5.31
N ASN A 382 -13.32 1.21 -4.42
CA ASN A 382 -14.53 1.97 -4.13
C ASN A 382 -14.32 3.47 -4.32
N LYS A 383 -14.60 3.97 -5.54
CA LYS A 383 -14.51 5.40 -5.86
C LYS A 383 -15.47 6.26 -5.03
N LYS A 384 -16.61 5.71 -4.57
CA LYS A 384 -17.54 6.44 -3.67
C LYS A 384 -16.89 6.69 -2.31
N PHE A 385 -16.15 5.71 -1.78
CA PHE A 385 -15.35 5.89 -0.57
C PHE A 385 -14.24 6.93 -0.78
N LEU A 386 -13.49 6.87 -1.89
CA LEU A 386 -12.49 7.89 -2.22
C LEU A 386 -13.09 9.31 -2.24
N PHE A 387 -14.23 9.49 -2.91
CA PHE A 387 -14.92 10.79 -2.93
C PHE A 387 -15.44 11.20 -1.54
N PHE A 388 -15.91 10.25 -0.73
CA PHE A 388 -16.32 10.51 0.66
C PHE A 388 -15.15 11.02 1.51
N VAL A 389 -13.99 10.35 1.46
CA VAL A 389 -12.76 10.77 2.17
C VAL A 389 -12.39 12.21 1.80
N LEU A 390 -12.53 12.56 0.52
CA LEU A 390 -12.19 13.88 -0.02
C LEU A 390 -13.28 14.95 0.20
N LYS A 391 -14.50 14.56 0.59
CA LYS A 391 -15.65 15.47 0.80
C LYS A 391 -15.42 16.36 2.01
N SER A 392 -14.90 15.83 3.11
CA SER A 392 -14.68 16.53 4.38
C SER A 392 -13.21 16.85 4.62
N SER A 393 -12.88 17.38 5.81
CA SER A 393 -11.49 17.53 6.24
C SER A 393 -10.90 16.28 6.87
N ASP A 394 -11.64 15.17 6.91
CA ASP A 394 -11.23 13.94 7.60
C ASP A 394 -10.10 13.23 6.85
N VAL A 395 -9.90 13.53 5.56
CA VAL A 395 -8.68 13.14 4.82
C VAL A 395 -7.40 13.62 5.51
N LEU A 396 -7.45 14.72 6.27
CA LEU A 396 -6.29 15.24 6.99
C LEU A 396 -5.90 14.33 8.17
N ASP A 397 -6.85 13.59 8.74
CA ASP A 397 -6.61 12.60 9.79
C ASP A 397 -5.92 11.34 9.24
N ILE A 398 -5.93 11.14 7.93
CA ILE A 398 -5.13 10.14 7.21
C ILE A 398 -3.79 10.72 6.74
N LEU A 399 -3.79 11.95 6.24
CA LEU A 399 -2.60 12.64 5.74
C LEU A 399 -1.50 12.74 6.80
N VAL A 400 -1.85 13.18 8.01
CA VAL A 400 -0.86 13.46 9.08
C VAL A 400 -0.11 12.19 9.49
N PRO A 401 -0.76 11.04 9.77
CA PRO A 401 -0.07 9.77 9.98
C PRO A 401 0.80 9.32 8.81
N ILE A 402 0.33 9.44 7.56
CA ILE A 402 1.14 9.07 6.38
C ILE A 402 2.42 9.89 6.36
N LEU A 403 2.33 11.22 6.52
CA LEU A 403 3.51 12.09 6.55
C LEU A 403 4.43 11.80 7.73
N TYR A 404 3.89 11.40 8.87
CA TYR A 404 4.68 10.96 10.02
C TYR A 404 5.53 9.74 9.65
N PHE A 405 4.90 8.68 9.13
CA PHE A 405 5.60 7.45 8.74
C PHE A 405 6.63 7.68 7.64
N LEU A 406 6.30 8.49 6.64
CA LEU A 406 7.25 8.86 5.58
C LEU A 406 8.46 9.63 6.13
N ASN A 407 8.23 10.56 7.06
CA ASN A 407 9.31 11.32 7.69
C ASN A 407 10.20 10.42 8.56
N ASP A 408 9.61 9.51 9.34
CA ASP A 408 10.33 8.59 10.22
C ASP A 408 11.15 7.55 9.44
N ALA A 409 10.61 7.03 8.33
CA ALA A 409 11.24 5.99 7.53
C ALA A 409 12.29 6.50 6.53
N ARG A 410 12.40 7.81 6.28
CA ARG A 410 13.25 8.38 5.21
C ARG A 410 14.73 7.99 5.27
N ALA A 411 15.25 7.71 6.47
CA ALA A 411 16.65 7.34 6.69
C ALA A 411 16.89 5.82 6.67
N ASP A 412 15.82 5.02 6.65
CA ASP A 412 15.85 3.57 6.79
C ASP A 412 15.64 2.87 5.45
N GLN A 413 16.72 2.26 4.94
CA GLN A 413 16.72 1.55 3.65
C GLN A 413 15.93 0.23 3.64
N SER A 414 15.55 -0.29 4.81
CA SER A 414 14.67 -1.47 4.93
C SER A 414 13.21 -1.11 4.68
N ARG A 415 12.81 0.13 4.99
CA ARG A 415 11.44 0.64 4.90
C ARG A 415 11.13 1.37 3.59
N VAL A 416 11.86 1.05 2.51
CA VAL A 416 11.61 1.64 1.18
C VAL A 416 10.22 1.33 0.65
N GLY A 417 9.67 0.15 0.94
CA GLY A 417 8.30 -0.21 0.55
C GLY A 417 7.25 0.71 1.18
N LEU A 418 7.37 0.98 2.49
CA LEU A 418 6.57 1.95 3.23
C LEU A 418 6.61 3.35 2.59
N MET A 419 7.80 3.78 2.14
CA MET A 419 7.94 5.06 1.44
C MET A 419 7.13 5.12 0.15
N HIS A 420 7.14 4.05 -0.65
CA HIS A 420 6.41 3.98 -1.90
C HIS A 420 4.88 3.94 -1.70
N ILE A 421 4.36 3.07 -0.81
CA ILE A 421 2.92 3.00 -0.56
C ILE A 421 2.37 4.34 -0.07
N GLY A 422 3.07 5.00 0.86
CA GLY A 422 2.65 6.31 1.36
C GLY A 422 2.65 7.39 0.27
N VAL A 423 3.68 7.42 -0.58
CA VAL A 423 3.73 8.36 -1.72
C VAL A 423 2.66 8.05 -2.76
N PHE A 424 2.38 6.78 -3.05
CA PHE A 424 1.32 6.41 -4.01
C PHE A 424 -0.07 6.81 -3.50
N ILE A 425 -0.38 6.58 -2.21
CA ILE A 425 -1.63 7.07 -1.63
C ILE A 425 -1.75 8.58 -1.78
N LEU A 426 -0.69 9.34 -1.48
CA LEU A 426 -0.70 10.80 -1.65
C LEU A 426 -0.82 11.22 -3.12
N LEU A 427 -0.23 10.48 -4.05
CA LEU A 427 -0.39 10.70 -5.49
C LEU A 427 -1.84 10.50 -5.92
N LEU A 428 -2.48 9.41 -5.48
CA LEU A 428 -3.89 9.12 -5.73
C LEU A 428 -4.79 10.27 -5.21
N LEU A 429 -4.61 10.67 -3.95
CA LEU A 429 -5.39 11.75 -3.34
C LEU A 429 -5.14 13.11 -4.01
N SER A 430 -3.91 13.39 -4.43
CA SER A 430 -3.55 14.65 -5.10
C SER A 430 -4.19 14.83 -6.47
N GLY A 431 -4.64 13.73 -7.10
CA GLY A 431 -5.36 13.76 -8.37
C GLY A 431 -6.74 14.42 -8.29
N GLU A 432 -7.22 14.75 -7.08
CA GLU A 432 -8.53 15.34 -6.85
C GLU A 432 -8.43 16.75 -6.26
N ARG A 433 -9.19 17.70 -6.86
CA ARG A 433 -9.19 19.12 -6.47
C ARG A 433 -9.46 19.33 -4.97
N ASN A 434 -10.41 18.58 -4.42
CA ASN A 434 -10.81 18.74 -3.03
C ASN A 434 -9.63 18.50 -2.06
N PHE A 435 -8.73 17.56 -2.36
CA PHE A 435 -7.54 17.34 -1.55
C PHE A 435 -6.69 18.62 -1.44
N GLY A 436 -6.33 19.21 -2.57
CA GLY A 436 -5.54 20.45 -2.62
C GLY A 436 -6.21 21.61 -1.87
N VAL A 437 -7.55 21.72 -1.97
CA VAL A 437 -8.31 22.74 -1.22
C VAL A 437 -8.26 22.49 0.28
N ARG A 438 -8.42 21.23 0.73
CA ARG A 438 -8.43 20.85 2.16
C ARG A 438 -7.07 21.06 2.83
N LEU A 439 -5.97 20.98 2.09
CA LEU A 439 -4.62 21.23 2.61
C LEU A 439 -4.44 22.64 3.21
N ASN A 440 -5.28 23.62 2.84
CA ASN A 440 -5.25 24.97 3.38
C ASN A 440 -5.75 25.08 4.83
N LYS A 441 -6.30 24.00 5.42
CA LYS A 441 -6.73 24.01 6.83
C LYS A 441 -5.51 24.27 7.72
N PRO A 442 -5.61 25.12 8.77
CA PRO A 442 -4.52 25.35 9.71
C PRO A 442 -4.03 24.04 10.33
N TYR A 443 -2.70 23.86 10.38
CA TYR A 443 -2.08 22.73 11.05
C TYR A 443 -1.83 23.09 12.53
N SER A 444 -2.71 22.61 13.40
CA SER A 444 -2.63 22.86 14.86
C SER A 444 -2.14 21.65 15.65
N VAL A 445 -2.04 20.47 15.02
CA VAL A 445 -1.66 19.23 15.69
C VAL A 445 -0.16 19.25 15.96
N ARG A 446 0.26 18.97 17.20
CA ARG A 446 1.69 18.88 17.56
C ARG A 446 2.12 17.43 17.58
N VAL A 447 2.25 16.81 16.41
CA VAL A 447 2.86 15.48 16.30
C VAL A 447 4.37 15.64 16.46
N PRO A 448 5.06 14.83 17.29
CA PRO A 448 6.51 14.93 17.48
C PRO A 448 7.25 14.41 16.24
N MET A 449 7.26 15.21 15.19
CA MET A 449 7.98 14.95 13.95
C MET A 449 9.32 15.66 13.99
N ASP A 450 10.38 14.97 13.53
CA ASP A 450 11.66 15.62 13.26
C ASP A 450 11.52 16.50 12.01
N ILE A 451 11.01 17.72 12.20
CA ILE A 451 10.84 18.78 11.21
C ILE A 451 11.00 20.14 11.90
N PRO A 452 11.39 21.21 11.18
CA PRO A 452 11.43 22.55 11.76
C PRO A 452 10.06 22.99 12.28
N VAL A 453 10.02 23.68 13.42
CA VAL A 453 8.78 24.32 13.90
C VAL A 453 8.33 25.39 12.91
N PHE A 454 7.06 25.35 12.53
CA PHE A 454 6.42 26.36 11.69
C PHE A 454 4.97 26.60 12.15
N THR A 455 4.41 27.73 11.73
CA THR A 455 2.97 28.01 11.84
C THR A 455 2.43 28.15 10.42
N GLY A 456 1.44 27.33 10.08
CA GLY A 456 0.94 27.25 8.72
C GLY A 456 -0.19 26.25 8.58
N THR A 457 -0.30 25.70 7.38
CA THR A 457 -1.37 24.80 6.94
C THR A 457 -0.87 23.36 6.79
N HIS A 458 -1.75 22.43 6.45
CA HIS A 458 -1.35 21.07 6.12
C HIS A 458 -0.55 21.01 4.80
N ALA A 459 -0.71 21.99 3.90
CA ALA A 459 0.13 22.14 2.72
C ALA A 459 1.60 22.41 3.11
N ASP A 460 1.82 23.24 4.13
CA ASP A 460 3.16 23.50 4.65
C ASP A 460 3.80 22.24 5.23
N LEU A 461 3.03 21.45 5.99
CA LEU A 461 3.50 20.16 6.52
C LEU A 461 3.95 19.22 5.38
N LEU A 462 3.10 19.06 4.36
CA LEU A 462 3.39 18.24 3.18
C LEU A 462 4.71 18.67 2.52
N ILE A 463 4.86 19.97 2.22
CA ILE A 463 6.05 20.52 1.57
C ILE A 463 7.31 20.33 2.43
N VAL A 464 7.22 20.58 3.74
CA VAL A 464 8.35 20.44 4.66
C VAL A 464 8.80 18.98 4.77
N VAL A 465 7.87 18.04 4.87
CA VAL A 465 8.19 16.61 4.90
C VAL A 465 8.79 16.14 3.57
N PHE A 466 8.21 16.53 2.43
CA PHE A 466 8.74 16.17 1.11
C PHE A 466 10.13 16.75 0.87
N HIS A 467 10.35 18.01 1.26
CA HIS A 467 11.68 18.64 1.25
C HIS A 467 12.68 17.79 2.05
N LYS A 468 12.31 17.35 3.25
CA LYS A 468 13.19 16.56 4.11
C LYS A 468 13.48 15.18 3.54
N ILE A 469 12.50 14.52 2.95
CA ILE A 469 12.68 13.24 2.24
C ILE A 469 13.68 13.41 1.08
N ILE A 470 13.52 14.47 0.27
CA ILE A 470 14.39 14.72 -0.88
C ILE A 470 15.82 15.07 -0.47
N THR A 471 15.99 15.88 0.58
CA THR A 471 17.30 16.42 0.96
C THR A 471 18.07 15.57 1.97
N SER A 472 17.38 14.82 2.82
CA SER A 472 17.99 14.01 3.89
C SER A 472 17.71 12.52 3.79
N GLY A 473 16.89 12.09 2.83
CA GLY A 473 16.59 10.68 2.60
C GLY A 473 17.75 9.92 1.96
N HIS A 474 17.70 8.59 2.06
CA HIS A 474 18.73 7.74 1.47
C HIS A 474 18.60 7.65 -0.08
N GLN A 475 19.67 7.25 -0.77
CA GLN A 475 19.74 7.28 -2.24
C GLN A 475 18.66 6.45 -2.96
N ARG A 476 18.20 5.32 -2.39
CA ARG A 476 17.11 4.53 -2.98
C ARG A 476 15.76 5.26 -3.08
N LEU A 477 15.61 6.47 -2.51
CA LEU A 477 14.41 7.29 -2.64
C LEU A 477 14.40 8.19 -3.88
N GLN A 478 15.52 8.30 -4.61
CA GLN A 478 15.59 9.13 -5.82
C GLN A 478 14.48 8.83 -6.86
N PRO A 479 14.08 7.56 -7.11
CA PRO A 479 12.96 7.25 -8.00
C PRO A 479 11.61 7.85 -7.57
N LEU A 480 11.44 8.20 -6.29
CA LEU A 480 10.22 8.82 -5.77
C LEU A 480 10.16 10.34 -5.98
N PHE A 481 11.26 11.00 -6.36
CA PHE A 481 11.32 12.45 -6.45
C PHE A 481 10.30 13.01 -7.46
N ASP A 482 10.14 12.33 -8.60
CA ASP A 482 9.14 12.69 -9.61
C ASP A 482 7.72 12.59 -9.06
N CYS A 483 7.42 11.55 -8.27
CA CYS A 483 6.10 11.37 -7.64
C CYS A 483 5.84 12.46 -6.59
N LEU A 484 6.82 12.73 -5.71
CA LEU A 484 6.72 13.77 -4.68
C LEU A 484 6.47 15.15 -5.30
N LEU A 485 7.22 15.51 -6.34
CA LEU A 485 7.02 16.80 -7.02
C LEU A 485 5.73 16.83 -7.82
N THR A 486 5.30 15.71 -8.43
CA THR A 486 4.00 15.60 -9.11
C THR A 486 2.85 15.89 -8.15
N ILE A 487 2.89 15.35 -6.93
CA ILE A 487 1.90 15.64 -5.88
C ILE A 487 1.85 17.15 -5.59
N VAL A 488 3.01 17.79 -5.39
CA VAL A 488 3.07 19.24 -5.12
C VAL A 488 2.52 20.04 -6.30
N VAL A 489 2.85 19.64 -7.54
CA VAL A 489 2.30 20.25 -8.76
C VAL A 489 0.78 20.15 -8.79
N ASN A 490 0.22 18.97 -8.57
CA ASN A 490 -1.23 18.74 -8.58
C ASN A 490 -1.98 19.64 -7.58
N VAL A 491 -1.41 19.86 -6.38
CA VAL A 491 -2.07 20.69 -5.35
C VAL A 491 -1.77 22.18 -5.47
N SER A 492 -0.67 22.56 -6.13
CA SER A 492 -0.17 23.94 -6.21
C SER A 492 -1.17 25.01 -6.68
N PRO A 493 -2.10 24.75 -7.64
CA PRO A 493 -3.10 25.76 -8.04
C PRO A 493 -4.10 26.12 -6.94
N TYR A 494 -4.16 25.34 -5.86
CA TYR A 494 -5.13 25.49 -4.78
C TYR A 494 -4.50 25.98 -3.46
N LEU A 495 -3.17 26.06 -3.39
CA LEU A 495 -2.46 26.39 -2.15
C LEU A 495 -2.53 27.89 -1.86
N LYS A 496 -3.03 28.25 -0.69
CA LYS A 496 -3.14 29.61 -0.18
C LYS A 496 -2.29 29.75 1.08
N SER A 497 -1.75 30.94 1.30
CA SER A 497 -1.12 31.31 2.57
C SER A 497 0.04 30.40 2.98
N LEU A 498 0.88 29.99 2.02
CA LEU A 498 2.11 29.25 2.34
C LEU A 498 2.96 30.03 3.33
N SER A 499 3.46 29.33 4.36
CA SER A 499 4.40 29.87 5.33
C SER A 499 5.72 30.24 4.65
N MET A 500 6.43 31.18 5.26
CA MET A 500 7.79 31.53 4.83
C MET A 500 8.73 30.31 4.85
N VAL A 501 8.52 29.36 5.76
CA VAL A 501 9.31 28.13 5.84
C VAL A 501 9.10 27.26 4.60
N ALA A 502 7.85 26.91 4.28
CA ALA A 502 7.54 26.07 3.12
C ALA A 502 7.95 26.74 1.79
N ALA A 503 7.71 28.04 1.65
CA ALA A 503 8.16 28.82 0.49
C ALA A 503 9.68 28.70 0.29
N ASN A 504 10.47 28.94 1.34
CA ASN A 504 11.92 28.80 1.26
C ASN A 504 12.37 27.36 1.00
N LYS A 505 11.64 26.34 1.49
CA LYS A 505 11.95 24.94 1.17
C LYS A 505 11.77 24.62 -0.32
N LEU A 506 10.69 25.11 -0.96
CA LEU A 506 10.51 24.95 -2.41
C LEU A 506 11.62 25.64 -3.21
N LEU A 507 11.99 26.88 -2.83
CA LEU A 507 13.07 27.61 -3.48
C LEU A 507 14.44 26.93 -3.27
N HIS A 508 14.66 26.33 -2.10
CA HIS A 508 15.86 25.55 -1.84
C HIS A 508 15.96 24.30 -2.73
N LEU A 509 14.85 23.60 -2.99
CA LEU A 509 14.84 22.50 -3.97
C LEU A 509 15.17 23.00 -5.37
N LEU A 510 14.61 24.15 -5.78
CA LEU A 510 14.91 24.73 -7.10
C LEU A 510 16.39 25.07 -7.21
N GLU A 511 16.96 25.73 -6.21
CA GLU A 511 18.38 26.10 -6.18
C GLU A 511 19.28 24.85 -6.27
N ALA A 512 18.96 23.79 -5.54
CA ALA A 512 19.68 22.52 -5.60
C ALA A 512 19.60 21.86 -6.99
N PHE A 513 18.39 21.71 -7.53
CA PHE A 513 18.16 21.00 -8.80
C PHE A 513 18.52 21.83 -10.04
N SER A 514 18.65 23.14 -9.93
CA SER A 514 19.08 24.02 -11.04
C SER A 514 20.59 24.15 -11.17
N THR A 515 21.38 23.55 -10.27
CA THR A 515 22.83 23.56 -10.39
C THR A 515 23.28 22.82 -11.67
N THR A 516 24.24 23.41 -12.39
CA THR A 516 24.69 22.86 -13.69
C THR A 516 25.27 21.46 -13.56
N TRP A 517 25.95 21.14 -12.46
CA TRP A 517 26.46 19.79 -12.22
C TRP A 517 25.31 18.77 -12.07
N PHE A 518 24.24 19.14 -11.35
CA PHE A 518 23.12 18.25 -11.11
C PHE A 518 22.35 18.03 -12.41
N LEU A 519 21.96 19.11 -13.07
CA LEU A 519 21.23 19.07 -14.35
C LEU A 519 21.91 18.19 -15.39
N PHE A 520 23.24 18.27 -15.50
CA PHE A 520 23.99 17.55 -16.51
C PHE A 520 24.39 16.12 -16.10
N SER A 521 24.16 15.74 -14.83
CA SER A 521 24.59 14.42 -14.33
C SER A 521 23.70 13.25 -14.75
N ALA A 522 22.44 13.49 -15.10
CA ALA A 522 21.52 12.47 -15.61
C ALA A 522 20.50 13.07 -16.58
N ALA A 523 20.09 12.27 -17.57
CA ALA A 523 19.19 12.69 -18.64
C ALA A 523 17.86 13.24 -18.14
N GLN A 524 17.37 12.78 -16.98
CA GLN A 524 16.03 13.11 -16.47
C GLN A 524 16.03 14.24 -15.43
N ASN A 525 17.19 14.70 -14.94
CA ASN A 525 17.25 15.64 -13.81
C ASN A 525 16.59 16.99 -14.08
N HIS A 526 16.59 17.43 -15.35
CA HIS A 526 15.92 18.66 -15.75
C HIS A 526 14.40 18.62 -15.51
N HIS A 527 13.76 17.44 -15.50
CA HIS A 527 12.33 17.30 -15.21
C HIS A 527 11.94 17.79 -13.81
N LEU A 528 12.80 17.60 -12.81
CA LEU A 528 12.55 18.09 -11.44
C LEU A 528 12.44 19.62 -11.40
N VAL A 529 13.22 20.31 -12.25
CA VAL A 529 13.14 21.77 -12.39
C VAL A 529 11.84 22.17 -13.09
N PHE A 530 11.39 21.44 -14.11
CA PHE A 530 10.09 21.68 -14.74
C PHE A 530 8.94 21.61 -13.74
N PHE A 531 8.90 20.56 -12.90
CA PHE A 531 7.87 20.45 -11.87
C PHE A 531 7.89 21.63 -10.90
N LEU A 532 9.06 22.05 -10.41
CA LEU A 532 9.15 23.18 -9.49
C LEU A 532 8.75 24.51 -10.14
N LEU A 533 9.13 24.75 -11.39
CA LEU A 533 8.69 25.94 -12.12
C LEU A 533 7.18 25.94 -12.35
N GLU A 534 6.58 24.78 -12.64
CA GLU A 534 5.13 24.61 -12.74
C GLU A 534 4.43 24.91 -11.40
N VAL A 535 4.97 24.45 -10.26
CA VAL A 535 4.48 24.81 -8.92
C VAL A 535 4.46 26.33 -8.71
N PHE A 536 5.57 27.00 -9.03
CA PHE A 536 5.64 28.46 -8.87
C PHE A 536 4.66 29.18 -9.79
N ASN A 537 4.57 28.77 -11.06
CA ASN A 537 3.63 29.37 -12.01
C ASN A 537 2.18 29.16 -11.59
N ASN A 538 1.81 27.96 -11.16
CA ASN A 538 0.47 27.67 -10.64
C ASN A 538 0.11 28.60 -9.48
N ILE A 539 1.00 28.75 -8.49
CA ILE A 539 0.73 29.60 -7.33
C ILE A 539 0.67 31.08 -7.73
N ILE A 540 1.56 31.55 -8.60
CA ILE A 540 1.57 32.94 -9.08
C ILE A 540 0.32 33.25 -9.90
N GLN A 541 -0.15 32.33 -10.75
CA GLN A 541 -1.30 32.60 -11.63
C GLN A 541 -2.64 32.45 -10.92
N TYR A 542 -2.76 31.50 -10.00
CA TYR A 542 -4.05 31.14 -9.39
C TYR A 542 -4.23 31.58 -7.94
N GLN A 543 -3.13 31.77 -7.20
CA GLN A 543 -3.18 32.01 -5.75
C GLN A 543 -2.23 33.15 -5.32
N PHE A 544 -1.96 34.12 -6.20
CA PHE A 544 -1.06 35.25 -5.91
C PHE A 544 -1.45 35.98 -4.62
N ASP A 545 -2.71 36.40 -4.51
CA ASP A 545 -3.24 37.21 -3.42
C ASP A 545 -2.97 36.60 -2.03
N GLY A 546 -3.01 35.26 -1.96
CA GLY A 546 -2.78 34.51 -0.72
C GLY A 546 -1.31 34.19 -0.42
N ASN A 547 -0.38 34.36 -1.37
CA ASN A 547 0.98 33.78 -1.27
C ASN A 547 2.11 34.81 -1.31
N SER A 548 1.92 35.93 -0.59
CA SER A 548 2.94 36.99 -0.43
C SER A 548 4.30 36.46 0.06
N ASN A 549 4.32 35.48 0.97
CA ASN A 549 5.56 34.85 1.45
C ASN A 549 6.36 34.18 0.32
N LEU A 550 5.67 33.44 -0.56
CA LEU A 550 6.32 32.79 -1.71
C LEU A 550 6.84 33.81 -2.71
N VAL A 551 6.03 34.82 -3.03
CA VAL A 551 6.41 35.92 -3.95
C VAL A 551 7.65 36.64 -3.42
N TYR A 552 7.67 36.95 -2.12
CA TYR A 552 8.81 37.54 -1.46
C TYR A 552 10.06 36.64 -1.54
N ALA A 553 9.92 35.34 -1.27
CA ALA A 553 11.02 34.38 -1.39
C ALA A 553 11.58 34.32 -2.84
N ILE A 554 10.71 34.36 -3.85
CA ILE A 554 11.10 34.41 -5.28
C ILE A 554 11.89 35.70 -5.58
N ILE A 555 11.45 36.85 -5.09
CA ILE A 555 12.16 38.14 -5.25
C ILE A 555 13.56 38.08 -4.63
N ARG A 556 13.69 37.49 -3.44
CA ARG A 556 14.98 37.32 -2.76
C ARG A 556 15.91 36.37 -3.50
N LYS A 557 15.36 35.31 -4.11
CA LYS A 557 16.12 34.28 -4.85
C LYS A 557 16.10 34.48 -6.37
N ARG A 558 15.82 35.71 -6.84
CA ARG A 558 15.72 36.07 -8.27
C ARG A 558 16.92 35.63 -9.12
N SER A 559 18.12 35.62 -8.54
CA SER A 559 19.36 35.19 -9.23
C SER A 559 19.29 33.75 -9.73
N VAL A 560 18.60 32.85 -9.02
CA VAL A 560 18.44 31.44 -9.43
C VAL A 560 17.69 31.34 -10.76
N PHE A 561 16.61 32.11 -10.91
CA PHE A 561 15.82 32.14 -12.16
C PHE A 561 16.60 32.78 -13.31
N HIS A 562 17.35 33.86 -13.05
CA HIS A 562 18.22 34.47 -14.06
C HIS A 562 19.36 33.53 -14.49
N GLN A 563 19.94 32.76 -13.57
CA GLN A 563 20.95 31.75 -13.89
C GLN A 563 20.35 30.61 -14.72
N LEU A 564 19.14 30.18 -14.39
CA LEU A 564 18.44 29.13 -15.13
C LEU A 564 18.09 29.57 -16.57
N ALA A 565 17.61 30.81 -16.74
CA ALA A 565 17.37 31.40 -18.06
C ALA A 565 18.67 31.47 -18.89
N ASN A 566 19.80 31.75 -18.24
CA ASN A 566 21.11 31.90 -18.85
C ASN A 566 21.99 30.64 -18.73
N LEU A 567 21.38 29.44 -18.63
CA LEU A 567 22.12 28.19 -18.53
C LEU A 567 23.16 28.05 -19.66
N PRO A 568 24.41 27.66 -19.36
CA PRO A 568 25.42 27.45 -20.39
C PRO A 568 25.05 26.22 -21.24
N THR A 569 25.19 26.36 -22.56
CA THR A 569 24.87 25.30 -23.54
C THR A 569 26.09 24.85 -24.33
N ASP A 570 27.24 25.51 -24.17
CA ASP A 570 28.46 25.18 -24.90
C ASP A 570 29.16 23.93 -24.31
N PRO A 571 29.80 23.08 -25.16
CA PRO A 571 30.46 21.87 -24.70
C PRO A 571 31.54 22.08 -23.60
N PRO A 572 32.39 23.13 -23.67
CA PRO A 572 33.37 23.41 -22.62
C PRO A 572 32.74 23.66 -21.25
N ALA A 573 31.65 24.44 -21.19
CA ALA A 573 30.95 24.71 -19.94
C ALA A 573 30.25 23.47 -19.37
N ILE A 574 29.62 22.66 -20.23
CA ILE A 574 29.00 21.38 -19.83
C ILE A 574 30.06 20.45 -19.23
N HIS A 575 31.18 20.28 -19.92
CA HIS A 575 32.27 19.44 -19.44
C HIS A 575 32.88 19.96 -18.13
N LYS A 576 33.08 21.28 -18.01
CA LYS A 576 33.56 21.92 -16.77
C LYS A 576 32.60 21.72 -15.60
N ALA A 577 31.29 21.77 -15.83
CA ALA A 577 30.28 21.53 -14.81
C ALA A 577 30.32 20.08 -14.29
N LEU A 578 30.51 19.11 -15.18
CA LEU A 578 30.66 17.70 -14.81
C LEU A 578 31.98 17.41 -14.08
N GLN A 579 33.07 18.07 -14.45
CA GLN A 579 34.37 17.89 -13.79
C GLN A 579 34.39 18.38 -12.34
N ARG A 580 33.54 19.35 -11.98
CA ARG A 580 33.39 19.81 -10.58
C ARG A 580 32.95 18.70 -9.63
N ARG A 581 32.37 17.60 -10.13
CA ARG A 581 31.99 16.38 -9.39
C ARG A 581 33.17 15.65 -8.73
N ARG A 582 34.40 15.79 -9.26
CA ARG A 582 35.59 15.06 -8.75
C ARG A 582 36.15 15.65 -7.44
N LYS A 583 35.77 16.87 -7.05
CA LYS A 583 35.92 17.34 -5.68
C LYS A 583 34.67 16.89 -4.94
N ALA A 584 34.83 16.18 -3.81
CA ALA A 584 33.74 15.57 -3.07
C ALA A 584 32.51 16.50 -3.02
N PRO A 585 31.32 16.03 -3.45
CA PRO A 585 30.12 16.86 -3.33
C PRO A 585 29.91 17.15 -1.85
N GLU A 586 29.76 18.43 -1.50
CA GLU A 586 29.05 18.74 -0.26
C GLU A 586 27.66 18.08 -0.38
N PRO A 587 27.22 17.25 0.58
CA PRO A 587 25.84 16.81 0.61
C PRO A 587 24.96 18.04 0.48
N LEU A 588 23.97 18.05 -0.44
CA LEU A 588 23.00 19.13 -0.71
C LEU A 588 23.03 20.17 0.41
N SER A 589 23.82 21.23 0.22
CA SER A 589 24.50 21.95 1.31
C SER A 589 23.60 22.18 2.53
N ARG A 590 24.11 21.80 3.71
CA ARG A 590 23.55 22.14 5.03
C ARG A 590 23.56 23.66 5.32
N THR A 591 23.85 24.51 4.33
CA THR A 591 24.19 25.92 4.53
C THR A 591 23.02 26.89 4.42
N SER A 592 21.77 26.43 4.33
CA SER A 592 20.61 27.35 4.45
C SER A 592 19.37 26.79 5.16
N SER A 593 19.39 25.58 5.69
CA SER A 593 18.45 25.23 6.75
C SER A 593 18.94 25.92 8.00
N GLN A 594 18.38 27.07 8.36
CA GLN A 594 18.35 27.46 9.77
C GLN A 594 17.96 26.19 10.54
N GLU A 595 18.85 25.69 11.39
CA GLU A 595 18.54 24.67 12.40
C GLU A 595 17.50 25.30 13.32
N GLY A 596 16.26 25.36 12.86
CA GLY A 596 15.13 25.68 13.70
C GLY A 596 15.04 24.58 14.74
N ALA A 597 14.68 24.96 15.96
CA ALA A 597 14.32 23.98 16.97
C ALA A 597 13.32 22.99 16.36
N SER A 598 13.63 21.69 16.46
CA SER A 598 12.67 20.64 16.11
C SER A 598 11.54 20.63 17.14
N MET A 599 10.42 20.02 16.81
CA MET A 599 9.32 19.88 17.76
C MET A 599 9.77 19.11 19.01
N GLU A 600 9.27 19.55 20.17
CA GLU A 600 9.55 18.90 21.45
C GLU A 600 9.11 17.43 21.43
N GLY A 601 9.98 16.53 21.92
CA GLY A 601 9.76 15.08 21.90
C GLY A 601 10.03 14.39 20.57
N SER A 602 10.41 15.10 19.51
CA SER A 602 10.83 14.50 18.24
C SER A 602 12.20 13.80 18.34
N ARG A 603 12.39 12.75 17.53
CA ARG A 603 13.67 12.06 17.36
C ARG A 603 14.05 12.06 15.88
N PRO A 604 15.34 12.26 15.53
CA PRO A 604 15.79 12.12 14.16
C PRO A 604 15.48 10.74 13.59
N ALA A 605 15.15 10.67 12.30
CA ALA A 605 15.03 9.39 11.61
C ALA A 605 16.38 8.66 11.65
N ALA A 606 16.35 7.40 12.08
CA ALA A 606 17.53 6.55 12.19
C ALA A 606 17.62 5.60 10.99
N PRO A 607 18.84 5.18 10.60
CA PRO A 607 19.00 4.04 9.69
C PRO A 607 18.47 2.76 10.34
N ALA A 608 18.23 1.73 9.52
CA ALA A 608 17.88 0.40 10.00
C ALA A 608 18.93 -0.12 11.01
N GLU A 609 18.47 -0.87 12.01
CA GLU A 609 19.36 -1.56 12.92
C GLU A 609 20.15 -2.65 12.17
N PRO A 610 21.46 -2.82 12.43
CA PRO A 610 22.26 -3.84 11.77
C PRO A 610 21.62 -5.24 11.89
N GLY A 611 21.46 -5.92 10.76
CA GLY A 611 20.83 -7.25 10.72
C GLY A 611 19.31 -7.25 10.54
N THR A 612 18.69 -6.07 10.39
CA THR A 612 17.29 -5.95 10.00
C THR A 612 17.05 -6.61 8.64
N LEU A 613 16.04 -7.48 8.59
CA LEU A 613 15.63 -8.14 7.34
C LEU A 613 14.75 -7.21 6.52
N LYS A 614 14.91 -7.26 5.21
CA LYS A 614 14.02 -6.62 4.23
C LYS A 614 13.78 -7.55 3.05
N THR A 615 12.69 -7.32 2.33
CA THR A 615 12.42 -8.00 1.07
C THR A 615 12.82 -7.13 -0.12
N SER A 616 13.27 -7.75 -1.21
CA SER A 616 13.50 -7.05 -2.47
C SER A 616 12.18 -6.56 -3.04
N LEU A 617 12.20 -5.41 -3.70
CA LEU A 617 11.04 -4.85 -4.39
C LEU A 617 11.29 -4.84 -5.89
N VAL A 618 10.25 -5.09 -6.68
CA VAL A 618 10.28 -4.89 -8.13
C VAL A 618 10.52 -3.40 -8.43
N ALA A 619 11.15 -3.09 -9.57
CA ALA A 619 11.32 -1.73 -10.01
C ALA A 619 9.97 -1.05 -10.21
N THR A 620 9.79 0.13 -9.60
CA THR A 620 8.59 0.92 -9.81
C THR A 620 8.52 1.47 -11.23
N PRO A 621 7.35 1.43 -11.89
CA PRO A 621 7.18 2.07 -13.19
C PRO A 621 7.52 3.56 -13.11
N GLY A 622 8.07 4.11 -14.20
CA GLY A 622 8.31 5.56 -14.29
C GLY A 622 7.00 6.36 -14.20
N ILE A 623 7.08 7.60 -13.71
CA ILE A 623 5.93 8.47 -13.44
C ILE A 623 4.95 8.61 -14.62
N ASP A 624 5.45 8.50 -15.84
CA ASP A 624 4.66 8.62 -17.07
C ASP A 624 3.74 7.43 -17.35
N LYS A 625 4.09 6.26 -16.80
CA LYS A 625 3.23 5.07 -16.83
C LYS A 625 2.31 5.04 -15.60
N LEU A 626 2.66 5.78 -14.55
CA LEU A 626 1.90 5.89 -13.31
C LEU A 626 0.81 6.97 -13.38
N THR A 627 0.84 7.88 -14.35
CA THR A 627 -0.06 9.02 -14.38
C THR A 627 -0.66 9.34 -15.74
N GLU A 628 -1.93 9.70 -15.73
CA GLU A 628 -2.65 10.27 -16.87
C GLU A 628 -2.88 11.78 -16.64
N LYS A 629 -2.77 12.57 -17.71
CA LYS A 629 -2.99 14.03 -17.63
C LYS A 629 -4.46 14.35 -17.87
N SER A 630 -5.05 15.10 -16.95
CA SER A 630 -6.38 15.69 -17.08
C SER A 630 -6.28 17.21 -16.97
N GLN A 631 -7.13 17.92 -17.70
CA GLN A 631 -7.25 19.38 -17.63
C GLN A 631 -8.48 19.77 -16.80
N VAL A 632 -8.35 20.82 -15.98
CA VAL A 632 -9.51 21.41 -15.27
C VAL A 632 -10.27 22.34 -16.22
N SER A 633 -11.56 22.08 -16.41
CA SER A 633 -12.52 22.89 -17.16
C SER A 633 -12.93 24.16 -16.40
N GLU A 634 -13.56 25.13 -17.08
CA GLU A 634 -14.03 26.39 -16.46
C GLU A 634 -15.06 26.18 -15.33
N ASP A 635 -15.86 25.11 -15.40
CA ASP A 635 -16.82 24.71 -14.37
C ASP A 635 -16.16 23.96 -13.19
N GLY A 636 -14.85 23.73 -13.24
CA GLY A 636 -14.08 23.02 -12.22
C GLY A 636 -14.11 21.50 -12.34
N THR A 637 -14.72 20.94 -13.39
CA THR A 637 -14.68 19.51 -13.70
C THR A 637 -13.34 19.11 -14.36
N LEU A 638 -12.95 17.84 -14.25
CA LEU A 638 -11.72 17.33 -14.86
C LEU A 638 -12.05 16.63 -16.17
N ARG A 639 -11.39 17.02 -17.26
CA ARG A 639 -11.49 16.37 -18.58
C ARG A 639 -10.18 15.65 -18.89
N SER A 640 -10.24 14.36 -19.26
CA SER A 640 -9.04 13.64 -19.65
C SER A 640 -8.50 14.12 -21.00
N LEU A 641 -7.18 14.16 -21.15
CA LEU A 641 -6.54 14.48 -22.42
C LEU A 641 -6.24 13.15 -23.13
N GLU A 642 -7.00 12.82 -24.17
CA GLU A 642 -6.80 11.58 -24.94
C GLU A 642 -5.33 11.41 -25.38
N PRO A 643 -4.77 10.20 -25.30
CA PRO A 643 -3.53 9.89 -25.99
C PRO A 643 -3.73 10.04 -27.50
N ALA A 644 -2.98 10.94 -28.14
CA ALA A 644 -3.01 11.05 -29.60
C ALA A 644 -2.78 9.67 -30.24
N PRO A 645 -3.61 9.23 -31.20
CA PRO A 645 -3.38 7.97 -31.91
C PRO A 645 -2.06 8.05 -32.68
N PRO A 646 -1.34 6.93 -32.87
CA PRO A 646 -0.11 6.93 -33.66
C PRO A 646 -0.44 7.31 -35.10
N GLN A 647 -0.04 8.51 -35.53
CA GLN A 647 -0.33 9.04 -36.85
C GLN A 647 0.39 8.21 -37.94
N SER A 648 -0.40 7.56 -38.80
CA SER A 648 0.04 7.14 -40.13
C SER A 648 0.12 8.38 -41.03
N SER A 649 1.31 8.63 -41.59
CA SER A 649 1.61 9.76 -42.47
C SER A 649 0.80 9.75 -43.78
N ALA A 650 0.12 10.86 -44.08
CA ALA A 650 -0.20 11.30 -45.43
C ALA A 650 -0.31 12.83 -45.50
N ASP A 651 0.27 13.40 -46.56
CA ASP A 651 0.56 14.81 -46.88
C ASP A 651 -0.63 15.81 -46.88
N GLY A 652 -0.35 17.11 -46.64
CA GLY A 652 -1.12 18.20 -47.26
C GLY A 652 -1.38 19.56 -46.56
N SER A 653 -0.36 20.33 -46.16
CA SER A 653 -0.32 21.84 -46.07
C SER A 653 -1.23 22.60 -45.05
N PRO A 654 -1.08 23.94 -44.81
CA PRO A 654 -0.57 24.44 -43.52
C PRO A 654 -1.45 25.51 -42.82
N ALA A 655 -1.58 25.47 -41.48
CA ALA A 655 -1.86 26.66 -40.66
C ALA A 655 -1.72 26.42 -39.14
N GLU A 656 -0.98 27.33 -38.52
CA GLU A 656 -1.04 27.87 -37.15
C GLU A 656 -0.70 26.98 -35.93
N GLU A 657 0.25 27.51 -35.14
CA GLU A 657 0.97 26.90 -34.03
C GLU A 657 0.21 26.95 -32.70
N GLU A 658 0.14 25.82 -31.99
CA GLU A 658 0.00 25.74 -30.52
C GLU A 658 1.06 24.80 -29.91
N PRO A 659 1.72 25.17 -28.78
CA PRO A 659 2.79 24.37 -28.21
C PRO A 659 2.29 23.49 -27.04
N SER A 660 1.85 22.26 -27.30
CA SER A 660 1.60 21.30 -26.20
C SER A 660 1.93 19.82 -26.51
N GLN A 661 2.21 19.46 -27.76
CA GLN A 661 2.33 18.04 -28.15
C GLN A 661 3.76 17.47 -28.26
N THR A 662 4.82 18.28 -28.13
CA THR A 662 6.21 17.82 -28.37
C THR A 662 6.84 16.93 -27.29
N TRP A 663 6.08 16.54 -26.24
CA TRP A 663 6.61 15.70 -25.15
C TRP A 663 6.54 14.18 -25.42
N ARG A 664 5.75 13.71 -26.40
CA ARG A 664 5.55 12.26 -26.64
C ARG A 664 6.52 11.63 -27.64
N GLU A 665 7.00 12.35 -28.64
CA GLU A 665 7.75 11.73 -29.77
C GLU A 665 9.22 11.39 -29.47
N GLN A 666 9.89 12.07 -28.54
CA GLN A 666 11.30 11.78 -28.23
C GLN A 666 11.52 10.60 -27.28
N ARG A 667 10.45 10.00 -26.72
CA ARG A 667 10.56 8.83 -25.82
C ARG A 667 10.64 7.47 -26.53
N ARG A 668 10.26 7.37 -27.81
CA ARG A 668 10.26 6.08 -28.54
C ARG A 668 11.65 5.63 -29.03
N LEU A 669 12.66 6.50 -29.04
CA LEU A 669 13.98 6.19 -29.61
C LEU A 669 15.01 5.59 -28.63
N SER A 670 14.63 5.18 -27.42
CA SER A 670 15.64 4.77 -26.42
C SER A 670 15.37 3.46 -25.67
N SER A 671 14.44 2.61 -26.10
CA SER A 671 14.27 1.28 -25.48
C SER A 671 15.04 0.14 -26.15
N ALA A 672 15.77 0.40 -27.24
CA ALA A 672 16.66 -0.61 -27.81
C ALA A 672 17.81 0.04 -28.59
N SER A 673 18.96 0.26 -27.94
CA SER A 673 20.29 0.01 -28.52
C SER A 673 21.45 0.51 -27.63
N ALA A 674 22.42 -0.39 -27.46
CA ALA A 674 23.83 -0.18 -27.15
C ALA A 674 24.24 0.36 -25.76
N SER A 675 25.15 -0.41 -25.16
CA SER A 675 26.03 -0.16 -24.03
C SER A 675 26.95 1.07 -24.20
N GLY A 676 26.36 2.26 -24.38
CA GLY A 676 27.03 3.55 -24.31
C GLY A 676 26.64 4.30 -23.03
N GLN A 677 27.62 4.81 -22.30
CA GLN A 677 27.35 5.69 -21.15
C GLN A 677 26.80 7.02 -21.68
N TRP A 678 25.53 7.32 -21.38
CA TRP A 678 24.90 8.58 -21.77
C TRP A 678 25.74 9.78 -21.30
N SER A 679 25.89 10.78 -22.16
CA SER A 679 26.55 12.05 -21.82
C SER A 679 25.74 13.24 -22.35
N PRO A 680 25.68 14.35 -21.60
CA PRO A 680 24.91 15.53 -22.00
C PRO A 680 25.57 16.24 -23.20
N THR A 681 24.80 16.48 -24.25
CA THR A 681 25.23 17.24 -25.44
C THR A 681 24.61 18.65 -25.44
N SER A 682 25.21 19.59 -26.18
CA SER A 682 24.65 20.94 -26.36
C SER A 682 23.24 20.90 -26.96
N GLU A 683 23.02 20.03 -27.93
CA GLU A 683 21.70 19.82 -28.55
C GLU A 683 20.68 19.30 -27.54
N TRP A 684 21.08 18.36 -26.68
CA TRP A 684 20.21 17.87 -25.61
C TRP A 684 19.84 19.00 -24.63
N VAL A 685 20.79 19.82 -24.17
CA VAL A 685 20.48 20.95 -23.28
C VAL A 685 19.53 21.95 -23.95
N LEU A 686 19.79 22.28 -25.22
CA LEU A 686 18.96 23.21 -25.99
C LEU A 686 17.52 22.68 -26.18
N SER A 687 17.35 21.36 -26.34
CA SER A 687 16.06 20.73 -26.61
C SER A 687 15.00 21.00 -25.52
N TRP A 688 15.43 21.15 -24.26
CA TRP A 688 14.54 21.42 -23.13
C TRP A 688 14.72 22.81 -22.52
N LYS A 689 15.91 23.44 -22.62
CA LYS A 689 16.16 24.78 -22.05
C LYS A 689 15.17 25.81 -22.60
N ALA A 690 14.91 25.79 -23.91
CA ALA A 690 13.97 26.73 -24.54
C ALA A 690 12.52 26.52 -24.10
N LYS A 691 12.19 25.35 -23.54
CA LYS A 691 10.84 24.98 -23.09
C LYS A 691 10.59 25.29 -21.62
N LEU A 692 11.59 25.78 -20.87
CA LEU A 692 11.44 26.09 -19.45
C LEU A 692 10.36 27.17 -19.26
N PRO A 693 9.33 26.93 -18.42
CA PRO A 693 8.22 27.86 -18.26
C PRO A 693 8.58 29.03 -17.33
N LEU A 694 9.53 29.87 -17.78
CA LEU A 694 10.06 30.99 -17.00
C LEU A 694 9.31 32.31 -17.19
N GLN A 695 8.47 32.41 -18.23
CA GLN A 695 7.86 33.67 -18.65
C GLN A 695 7.09 34.37 -17.53
N THR A 696 6.20 33.66 -16.82
CA THR A 696 5.39 34.22 -15.73
C THR A 696 6.25 34.71 -14.57
N ILE A 697 7.21 33.91 -14.11
CA ILE A 697 8.13 34.27 -13.01
C ILE A 697 9.02 35.46 -13.41
N MET A 698 9.55 35.47 -14.63
CA MET A 698 10.39 36.57 -15.11
C MET A 698 9.58 37.87 -15.23
N ARG A 699 8.32 37.79 -15.69
CA ARG A 699 7.42 38.96 -15.76
C ARG A 699 7.09 39.49 -14.36
N LEU A 700 6.80 38.60 -13.42
CA LEU A 700 6.63 38.94 -12.00
C LEU A 700 7.84 39.73 -11.46
N LEU A 701 9.05 39.19 -11.67
CA LEU A 701 10.30 39.81 -11.20
C LEU A 701 10.54 41.18 -11.85
N GLN A 702 10.30 41.32 -13.15
CA GLN A 702 10.45 42.60 -13.87
C GLN A 702 9.55 43.71 -13.31
N VAL A 703 8.34 43.35 -12.86
CA VAL A 703 7.38 44.31 -12.32
C VAL A 703 7.65 44.61 -10.85
N LEU A 704 7.82 43.58 -10.01
CA LEU A 704 7.86 43.75 -8.57
C LEU A 704 9.24 44.12 -8.01
N VAL A 705 10.34 43.64 -8.61
CA VAL A 705 11.69 43.94 -8.09
C VAL A 705 11.94 45.45 -8.06
N PRO A 706 11.72 46.22 -9.14
CA PRO A 706 11.95 47.67 -9.12
C PRO A 706 11.02 48.41 -8.15
N GLN A 707 9.78 47.93 -7.98
CA GLN A 707 8.81 48.53 -7.05
C GLN A 707 9.24 48.33 -5.60
N VAL A 708 9.66 47.11 -5.24
CA VAL A 708 10.17 46.78 -3.90
C VAL A 708 11.46 47.56 -3.64
N GLU A 709 12.42 47.58 -4.57
CA GLU A 709 13.67 48.33 -4.41
C GLU A 709 13.41 49.84 -4.24
N LYS A 710 12.51 50.42 -5.03
CA LYS A 710 12.10 51.82 -4.88
C LYS A 710 11.48 52.10 -3.52
N ILE A 711 10.56 51.24 -3.06
CA ILE A 711 9.92 51.39 -1.74
C ILE A 711 10.94 51.28 -0.61
N CYS A 712 11.91 50.37 -0.72
CA CYS A 712 13.00 50.25 0.25
C CYS A 712 13.85 51.52 0.31
N ILE A 713 14.13 52.15 -0.84
CA ILE A 713 14.91 53.41 -0.91
C ILE A 713 14.09 54.59 -0.40
N ASP A 714 12.87 54.80 -0.94
CA ASP A 714 12.03 55.98 -0.67
C ASP A 714 11.58 56.06 0.78
N LYS A 715 11.32 54.92 1.43
CA LYS A 715 10.85 54.85 2.81
C LYS A 715 11.93 54.42 3.81
N GLY A 716 13.17 54.18 3.36
CA GLY A 716 14.25 53.67 4.20
C GLY A 716 13.95 52.32 4.86
N LEU A 717 13.17 51.47 4.18
CA LEU A 717 12.66 50.22 4.76
C LEU A 717 13.74 49.14 4.79
N THR A 718 13.99 48.64 6.00
CA THR A 718 14.85 47.47 6.23
C THR A 718 14.09 46.28 6.79
N ASP A 719 12.81 46.44 7.16
CA ASP A 719 11.99 45.39 7.78
C ASP A 719 11.25 44.53 6.72
N GLU A 720 11.42 43.22 6.83
CA GLU A 720 10.76 42.20 6.01
C GLU A 720 9.22 42.27 6.13
N SER A 721 8.71 42.62 7.31
CA SER A 721 7.26 42.67 7.57
C SER A 721 6.53 43.73 6.72
N GLU A 722 7.21 44.85 6.45
CA GLU A 722 6.65 45.96 5.66
C GLU A 722 6.62 45.64 4.17
N ILE A 723 7.64 44.93 3.66
CA ILE A 723 7.66 44.46 2.28
C ILE A 723 6.55 43.42 2.07
N LEU A 724 6.36 42.50 3.03
CA LEU A 724 5.27 41.52 2.97
C LEU A 724 3.90 42.20 2.98
N ARG A 725 3.69 43.23 3.81
CA ARG A 725 2.46 44.04 3.76
C ARG A 725 2.25 44.69 2.40
N PHE A 726 3.29 45.27 1.79
CA PHE A 726 3.18 45.83 0.46
C PHE A 726 2.73 44.79 -0.57
N LEU A 727 3.35 43.60 -0.56
CA LEU A 727 3.01 42.52 -1.47
C LEU A 727 1.59 41.98 -1.26
N GLN A 728 1.07 41.97 -0.03
CA GLN A 728 -0.30 41.56 0.28
C GLN A 728 -1.37 42.50 -0.30
N HIS A 729 -1.05 43.78 -0.49
CA HIS A 729 -1.99 44.77 -1.04
C HIS A 729 -1.73 45.04 -2.53
N GLY A 730 -0.67 44.46 -3.10
CA GLY A 730 -0.34 44.58 -4.52
C GLY A 730 -1.26 43.74 -5.40
N THR A 731 -1.47 44.16 -6.64
CA THR A 731 -2.19 43.38 -7.65
C THR A 731 -1.34 43.21 -8.90
N LEU A 732 -1.45 42.04 -9.54
CA LEU A 732 -0.80 41.72 -10.81
C LEU A 732 -1.78 41.51 -11.96
N VAL A 733 -3.06 41.84 -11.74
CA VAL A 733 -4.11 41.73 -12.75
C VAL A 733 -3.71 42.56 -13.99
N GLY A 734 -3.73 41.93 -15.16
CA GLY A 734 -3.35 42.54 -16.44
C GLY A 734 -1.85 42.71 -16.68
N LEU A 735 -0.98 42.33 -15.73
CA LEU A 735 0.48 42.44 -15.86
C LEU A 735 1.17 41.10 -16.19
N LEU A 736 0.56 39.99 -15.77
CA LEU A 736 1.03 38.63 -16.04
C LEU A 736 0.48 38.11 -17.38
N PRO A 737 1.15 37.12 -18.01
CA PRO A 737 0.60 36.39 -19.15
C PRO A 737 -0.73 35.73 -18.81
N VAL A 738 -1.49 35.37 -19.85
CA VAL A 738 -2.72 34.59 -19.70
C VAL A 738 -2.44 33.33 -18.87
N PRO A 739 -3.27 33.00 -17.86
CA PRO A 739 -3.10 31.79 -17.07
C PRO A 739 -3.08 30.55 -17.97
N HIS A 740 -2.10 29.67 -17.76
CA HIS A 740 -2.05 28.40 -18.47
C HIS A 740 -3.08 27.44 -17.88
N PRO A 741 -3.68 26.50 -18.62
CA PRO A 741 -4.63 25.56 -18.04
C PRO A 741 -4.04 24.78 -16.84
N ILE A 742 -4.89 24.48 -15.85
CA ILE A 742 -4.52 23.61 -14.74
C ILE A 742 -4.46 22.17 -15.25
N LEU A 743 -3.27 21.57 -15.19
CA LEU A 743 -3.03 20.18 -15.52
C LEU A 743 -2.89 19.35 -14.23
N ILE A 744 -3.73 18.34 -14.10
CA ILE A 744 -3.70 17.37 -13.01
C ILE A 744 -3.18 16.04 -13.54
N ARG A 745 -2.21 15.46 -12.85
CA ARG A 745 -1.64 14.14 -13.15
C ARG A 745 -2.25 13.12 -12.21
N LYS A 746 -3.28 12.40 -12.66
CA LYS A 746 -3.98 11.40 -11.86
C LYS A 746 -3.24 10.07 -11.88
N TYR A 747 -3.24 9.34 -10.77
CA TYR A 747 -2.71 7.98 -10.74
C TYR A 747 -3.46 7.08 -11.73
N GLN A 748 -2.72 6.24 -12.45
CA GLN A 748 -3.23 5.25 -13.39
C GLN A 748 -2.70 3.86 -13.01
N ALA A 749 -3.63 2.93 -12.77
CA ALA A 749 -3.29 1.54 -12.53
C ALA A 749 -2.66 0.92 -13.78
N ASN A 750 -1.60 0.13 -13.57
CA ASN A 750 -0.91 -0.59 -14.63
C ASN A 750 -0.33 -1.91 -14.09
N ALA A 751 0.01 -2.84 -14.97
CA ALA A 751 0.56 -4.15 -14.60
C ALA A 751 1.83 -4.05 -13.74
N GLY A 752 2.70 -3.06 -14.02
CA GLY A 752 3.92 -2.84 -13.23
C GLY A 752 3.63 -2.42 -11.79
N THR A 753 2.66 -1.53 -11.58
CA THR A 753 2.20 -1.19 -10.24
C THR A 753 1.53 -2.36 -9.55
N ALA A 754 0.68 -3.13 -10.25
CA ALA A 754 0.01 -4.29 -9.67
C ALA A 754 1.02 -5.33 -9.17
N MET A 755 2.04 -5.66 -9.98
CA MET A 755 3.13 -6.54 -9.57
C MET A 755 3.92 -5.96 -8.38
N TRP A 756 4.20 -4.66 -8.38
CA TRP A 756 4.87 -4.00 -7.26
C TRP A 756 4.06 -4.13 -5.96
N PHE A 757 2.76 -3.86 -6.01
CA PHE A 757 1.85 -3.99 -4.87
C PHE A 757 1.79 -5.44 -4.37
N ARG A 758 1.66 -6.43 -5.26
CA ARG A 758 1.66 -7.86 -4.91
C ARG A 758 2.97 -8.26 -4.21
N THR A 759 4.11 -7.85 -4.75
CA THR A 759 5.44 -8.13 -4.17
C THR A 759 5.60 -7.47 -2.80
N TYR A 760 5.22 -6.20 -2.67
CA TYR A 760 5.31 -5.46 -1.42
C TYR A 760 4.39 -6.05 -0.35
N MET A 761 3.13 -6.34 -0.70
CA MET A 761 2.12 -6.94 0.19
C MET A 761 2.62 -8.26 0.78
N TRP A 762 3.02 -9.22 -0.05
CA TRP A 762 3.55 -10.50 0.42
C TRP A 762 4.86 -10.33 1.19
N GLY A 763 5.70 -9.35 0.82
CA GLY A 763 6.90 -9.02 1.56
C GLY A 763 6.62 -8.53 2.99
N VAL A 764 5.59 -7.71 3.19
CA VAL A 764 5.13 -7.27 4.51
C VAL A 764 4.58 -8.46 5.31
N ILE A 765 3.69 -9.25 4.71
CA ILE A 765 3.09 -10.43 5.35
C ILE A 765 4.17 -11.41 5.81
N TYR A 766 5.17 -11.68 4.96
CA TYR A 766 6.31 -12.54 5.28
C TYR A 766 7.08 -12.05 6.50
N LEU A 767 7.48 -10.77 6.52
CA LEU A 767 8.29 -10.20 7.60
C LEU A 767 7.53 -10.09 8.93
N ARG A 768 6.19 -10.10 8.90
CA ARG A 768 5.34 -10.05 10.10
C ARG A 768 5.08 -11.42 10.71
N ASN A 769 5.13 -12.49 9.92
CA ASN A 769 4.83 -13.85 10.36
C ASN A 769 6.09 -14.62 10.77
N VAL A 770 6.79 -14.11 11.78
CA VAL A 770 8.02 -14.71 12.34
C VAL A 770 7.77 -15.58 13.58
N ASP A 771 6.59 -15.50 14.18
CA ASP A 771 6.18 -16.33 15.34
C ASP A 771 4.74 -16.86 15.16
N PRO A 772 4.55 -18.16 14.83
CA PRO A 772 5.59 -19.07 14.36
C PRO A 772 6.15 -18.63 12.99
N PRO A 773 7.39 -19.00 12.64
CA PRO A 773 8.03 -18.62 11.39
C PRO A 773 7.52 -19.44 10.21
N VAL A 774 6.30 -19.15 9.72
CA VAL A 774 5.58 -19.95 8.70
C VAL A 774 6.39 -20.14 7.42
N TRP A 775 6.94 -19.05 6.89
CA TRP A 775 7.66 -19.03 5.61
C TRP A 775 9.17 -18.87 5.77
N TYR A 776 9.69 -18.84 7.00
CA TYR A 776 11.13 -18.74 7.19
C TYR A 776 11.82 -20.02 6.73
N ASP A 777 12.99 -19.88 6.12
CA ASP A 777 13.76 -20.98 5.51
C ASP A 777 13.02 -21.76 4.40
N THR A 778 12.02 -21.17 3.74
CA THR A 778 11.40 -21.73 2.52
C THR A 778 11.94 -21.08 1.23
N ASP A 779 11.82 -21.78 0.10
CA ASP A 779 12.32 -21.34 -1.22
C ASP A 779 11.39 -20.31 -1.90
N VAL A 780 11.25 -19.13 -1.29
CA VAL A 780 10.45 -18.00 -1.82
C VAL A 780 11.08 -17.48 -3.12
N LYS A 781 10.25 -17.30 -4.17
CA LYS A 781 10.68 -16.87 -5.51
C LYS A 781 10.17 -15.49 -5.91
N LEU A 782 9.14 -14.98 -5.23
CA LEU A 782 8.53 -13.67 -5.51
C LEU A 782 9.46 -12.49 -5.14
N PHE A 783 10.29 -12.67 -4.10
CA PHE A 783 11.25 -11.67 -3.66
C PHE A 783 12.43 -12.32 -2.94
N GLU A 784 13.56 -11.62 -2.90
CA GLU A 784 14.74 -11.99 -2.14
C GLU A 784 14.68 -11.41 -0.72
N ILE A 785 15.19 -12.16 0.25
CA ILE A 785 15.37 -11.69 1.63
C ILE A 785 16.79 -11.17 1.79
N GLN A 786 16.93 -9.91 2.22
CA GLN A 786 18.21 -9.23 2.35
C GLN A 786 18.40 -8.77 3.80
N ARG A 787 19.62 -8.87 4.32
CA ARG A 787 20.03 -8.26 5.60
C ARG A 787 20.65 -6.89 5.34
N VAL A 788 20.21 -5.88 6.10
CA VAL A 788 20.74 -4.50 6.04
C VAL A 788 21.94 -4.32 6.95
#